data_AF-A0A2L0HQX6-F1
#
_entry.id   AF-A0A2L0HQX6-F1
#
_cell.length_a   1.000
_cell.length_b   1.000
_cell.length_c   1.000
_cell.angle_alpha   90.00
_cell.angle_beta   90.00
_cell.angle_gamma   90.00
#
_symmetry.space_group_name_H-M   'P 1'
#
loop_
_entity.id
_entity.type
_entity.pdbx_description
1 polymer ?
#
loop_
_entity_poly.entity_id
_entity_poly.type
_entity_poly.pdbx_seq_one_letter_code
_entity_poly.pdbx_strand_id
1 'polypeptide(L)'
;MRMKISKPEGRKSDLTFQWLTKKYGRKLNVWRELAEEWMKIQDISTAGRLNALCIFFDKYLMQTVPWCADIVIFLAGDQSGWKASSHEFKSAIMKNTNRLDNRSTIEIINFTSEFIDWILDNHFLENRNEGGKIYLYTNPLEKLKIKQSLTETVHSPLPYRYIQSLSEILCPKPSGSFSNWNWAQSLSGIRSTAAIGWFEVDENLIDKNDEDCVWRRETVVRSKKPVTIYKMWSPVAAMVLFVKLQLPLRTYQVRMLDSGEADSMRYQKGKWVKNTKCKYVFNSYSKGIFRRFKDNLTGLEATGLYINTNKTADQNKDEFQRGYEIPWQHEILIYWLEKLRNWQEKYNPILAPTDCTTLGIKHTKDLRSKAYLASMGHCCFLMRDATANSNEDRTKPIPDASIPLIWYKLLEKLENNLSNSGDTLPNDIPLQLVHHYDKNHKYPKVRTHFPLHSLRVSLITSYLIEAKLPLPIVSKLLAGHSRMLMTIYYTKLTPVVMQEKMAEATKVLENKSEESIRTFLKDAELRQIESKMAFHNEPSIRSILANRNPIGWELRHHGLCLAGGNNVMTDEVKSIAGCWNGGELIQDSTNFSKNIHHNVGHSNENCVRCRWFITDASYLPALNAHLNFMSYKAYNAANLAAKIEADIESLEELKYEAELQNKPFLKHHELQSLTRRHQKQLVESDEYTKDWIATFNLIRRLVEIEQNRNEDEHQIKLVAVGSQEDIKIGFIETTSELLHLSLLCEDAEIYPDLLDDLKKTSAIQERTRSLSQIMIRNGYLPHLLLLDQDQQLIAANAMIRAMTKQIESSNKLESFQKTVSYLEFDQLLQNHQLLQFGIKTLEKHLNMPINSFSLNSLVSSNHRGELSNEY
;
A
#
# COMPACT_ATOMS: atom_id res chain seq x y z
N MET A 1 -43.78 2.81 14.59
CA MET A 1 -43.71 3.22 13.16
C MET A 1 -42.73 2.33 12.40
N ARG A 2 -43.20 1.43 11.55
CA ARG A 2 -42.34 0.69 10.61
C ARG A 2 -41.90 1.68 9.52
N MET A 3 -40.64 2.11 9.53
CA MET A 3 -40.08 2.86 8.39
C MET A 3 -40.23 1.99 7.14
N LYS A 4 -41.06 2.44 6.18
CA LYS A 4 -41.12 1.88 4.83
C LYS A 4 -39.73 2.05 4.22
N ILE A 5 -38.96 0.96 4.19
CA ILE A 5 -37.74 0.88 3.38
C ILE A 5 -38.20 1.06 1.94
N SER A 6 -37.74 2.13 1.27
CA SER A 6 -38.07 2.37 -0.13
C SER A 6 -37.61 1.17 -0.98
N LYS A 7 -38.48 0.69 -1.87
CA LYS A 7 -38.06 -0.33 -2.86
C LYS A 7 -36.89 0.24 -3.66
N PRO A 8 -35.82 -0.53 -3.93
CA PRO A 8 -34.73 -0.05 -4.78
C PRO A 8 -35.29 0.32 -6.16
N GLU A 9 -35.10 1.56 -6.59
CA GLU A 9 -35.69 2.13 -7.83
C GLU A 9 -35.20 1.49 -9.15
N GLY A 10 -34.46 0.37 -9.11
CA GLY A 10 -34.07 -0.38 -10.32
C GLY A 10 -33.08 0.34 -11.26
N ARG A 11 -32.57 1.52 -10.89
CA ARG A 11 -31.71 2.38 -11.74
C ARG A 11 -30.45 1.70 -12.28
N LYS A 12 -29.95 0.65 -11.62
CA LYS A 12 -28.76 -0.10 -12.04
C LYS A 12 -29.00 -1.04 -13.23
N SER A 13 -30.25 -1.28 -13.61
CA SER A 13 -30.66 -2.17 -14.71
C SER A 13 -31.53 -1.50 -15.76
N ASP A 14 -32.06 -0.30 -15.50
CA ASP A 14 -32.97 0.39 -16.40
C ASP A 14 -32.22 1.12 -17.52
N LEU A 15 -32.13 0.49 -18.70
CA LEU A 15 -31.54 1.08 -19.91
C LEU A 15 -32.47 2.10 -20.60
N THR A 16 -33.75 2.14 -20.22
CA THR A 16 -34.76 3.04 -20.82
C THR A 16 -34.93 4.35 -20.05
N PHE A 17 -34.26 4.47 -18.90
CA PHE A 17 -34.30 5.61 -17.99
C PHE A 17 -35.73 6.07 -17.65
N GLN A 18 -36.71 5.15 -17.60
CA GLN A 18 -38.11 5.48 -17.31
C GLN A 18 -38.29 6.09 -15.91
N TRP A 19 -37.38 5.79 -14.98
CA TRP A 19 -37.38 6.42 -13.67
C TRP A 19 -37.24 7.95 -13.75
N LEU A 20 -36.60 8.48 -14.81
CA LEU A 20 -36.35 9.90 -14.98
C LEU A 20 -37.67 10.68 -15.15
N THR A 21 -38.54 10.23 -16.06
CA THR A 21 -39.85 10.86 -16.31
C THR A 21 -40.85 10.57 -15.20
N LYS A 22 -40.77 9.41 -14.55
CA LYS A 22 -41.60 9.07 -13.37
C LYS A 22 -41.28 9.94 -12.16
N LYS A 23 -40.01 10.32 -11.97
CA LYS A 23 -39.55 11.09 -10.81
C LYS A 23 -39.58 12.60 -11.03
N TYR A 24 -39.22 13.07 -12.21
CA TYR A 24 -39.03 14.51 -12.50
C TYR A 24 -40.00 15.07 -13.56
N GLY A 25 -40.91 14.25 -14.08
CA GLY A 25 -41.95 14.67 -15.02
C GLY A 25 -41.51 14.65 -16.49
N ARG A 26 -42.40 15.08 -17.40
CA ARG A 26 -42.23 14.96 -18.86
C ARG A 26 -41.14 15.87 -19.45
N LYS A 27 -40.63 16.86 -18.69
CA LYS A 27 -39.63 17.83 -19.18
C LYS A 27 -38.31 17.18 -19.62
N LEU A 28 -37.96 16.02 -19.07
CA LEU A 28 -36.74 15.28 -19.42
C LEU A 28 -36.96 14.16 -20.44
N ASN A 29 -38.10 14.13 -21.14
CA ASN A 29 -38.39 13.04 -22.06
C ASN A 29 -37.42 13.00 -23.24
N VAL A 30 -36.97 14.17 -23.73
CA VAL A 30 -35.99 14.27 -24.82
C VAL A 30 -34.64 13.67 -24.37
N TRP A 31 -34.15 14.06 -23.19
CA TRP A 31 -32.95 13.47 -22.60
C TRP A 31 -33.06 11.95 -22.38
N ARG A 32 -34.24 11.47 -21.97
CA ARG A 32 -34.51 10.03 -21.78
C ARG A 32 -34.40 9.26 -23.10
N GLU A 33 -35.02 9.78 -24.16
CA GLU A 33 -35.05 9.12 -25.48
C GLU A 33 -33.64 9.02 -26.07
N LEU A 34 -32.87 10.11 -26.05
CA LEU A 34 -31.48 10.11 -26.50
C LEU A 34 -30.59 9.16 -25.68
N ALA A 35 -30.78 9.14 -24.36
CA ALA A 35 -30.03 8.23 -23.49
C ALA A 35 -30.37 6.75 -23.77
N GLU A 36 -31.64 6.45 -24.04
CA GLU A 36 -32.09 5.10 -24.40
C GLU A 36 -31.51 4.66 -25.75
N GLU A 37 -31.50 5.53 -26.76
CA GLU A 37 -30.91 5.27 -28.07
C GLU A 37 -29.40 5.04 -28.00
N TRP A 38 -28.68 5.92 -27.30
CA TRP A 38 -27.23 5.77 -27.14
C TRP A 38 -26.90 4.45 -26.45
N MET A 39 -27.60 4.12 -25.35
CA MET A 39 -27.36 2.90 -24.58
C MET A 39 -27.66 1.61 -25.36
N LYS A 40 -28.54 1.63 -26.37
CA LYS A 40 -28.80 0.47 -27.25
C LYS A 40 -27.60 0.09 -28.12
N ILE A 41 -26.74 1.05 -28.45
CA ILE A 41 -25.57 0.87 -29.32
C ILE A 41 -24.32 0.48 -28.50
N GLN A 42 -24.34 0.61 -27.17
CA GLN A 42 -23.16 0.39 -26.33
C GLN A 42 -22.92 -1.08 -25.93
N ASP A 43 -21.89 -1.68 -26.52
CA ASP A 43 -21.49 -3.06 -26.22
C ASP A 43 -20.41 -3.20 -25.13
N ILE A 44 -19.72 -2.09 -24.81
CA ILE A 44 -18.59 -2.05 -23.88
C ILE A 44 -18.95 -1.19 -22.67
N SER A 45 -18.47 -1.56 -21.48
CA SER A 45 -18.59 -0.76 -20.25
C SER A 45 -20.02 -0.27 -19.92
N THR A 46 -21.04 -1.03 -20.33
CA THR A 46 -22.45 -0.64 -20.25
C THR A 46 -22.88 -0.22 -18.84
N ALA A 47 -22.45 -0.94 -17.80
CA ALA A 47 -22.70 -0.57 -16.40
C ALA A 47 -22.09 0.79 -16.01
N GLY A 48 -20.88 1.08 -16.49
CA GLY A 48 -20.18 2.34 -16.22
C GLY A 48 -20.86 3.52 -16.90
N ARG A 49 -21.24 3.35 -18.17
CA ARG A 49 -21.98 4.35 -18.97
C ARG A 49 -23.37 4.63 -18.40
N LEU A 50 -24.12 3.58 -18.03
CA LEU A 50 -25.42 3.73 -17.37
C LEU A 50 -25.30 4.50 -16.05
N ASN A 51 -24.30 4.18 -15.23
CA ASN A 51 -24.05 4.88 -13.97
C ASN A 51 -23.66 6.34 -14.20
N ALA A 52 -22.85 6.63 -15.24
CA ALA A 52 -22.49 8.00 -15.60
C ALA A 52 -23.72 8.83 -15.98
N LEU A 53 -24.60 8.29 -16.82
CA LEU A 53 -25.86 8.97 -17.19
C LEU A 53 -26.82 9.13 -16.01
N CYS A 54 -26.96 8.11 -15.14
CA CYS A 54 -27.75 8.24 -13.92
C CYS A 54 -27.27 9.40 -13.04
N ILE A 55 -25.95 9.58 -12.91
CA ILE A 55 -25.36 10.67 -12.12
C ILE A 55 -25.53 12.00 -12.84
N PHE A 56 -25.27 12.05 -14.14
CA PHE A 56 -25.47 13.25 -14.95
C PHE A 56 -26.91 13.78 -14.81
N PHE A 57 -27.92 12.93 -14.99
CA PHE A 57 -29.31 13.34 -14.89
C PHE A 57 -29.76 13.65 -13.46
N ASP A 58 -29.49 12.79 -12.48
CA ASP A 58 -30.02 12.95 -11.11
C ASP A 58 -29.25 13.99 -10.30
N LYS A 59 -27.94 14.09 -10.49
CA LYS A 59 -27.03 14.83 -9.62
C LYS A 59 -26.50 16.12 -10.23
N TYR A 60 -26.50 16.24 -11.56
CA TYR A 60 -26.05 17.46 -12.22
C TYR A 60 -27.23 18.21 -12.84
N LEU A 61 -27.94 17.63 -13.82
CA LEU A 61 -29.07 18.31 -14.45
C LEU A 61 -30.15 18.67 -13.42
N MET A 62 -30.58 17.74 -12.57
CA MET A 62 -31.70 18.03 -11.66
C MET A 62 -31.35 18.76 -10.35
N GLN A 63 -30.11 18.63 -9.86
CA GLN A 63 -29.73 19.20 -8.56
C GLN A 63 -28.88 20.47 -8.70
N THR A 64 -28.24 20.70 -9.84
CA THR A 64 -27.33 21.83 -10.06
C THR A 64 -27.83 22.76 -11.14
N VAL A 65 -28.32 22.22 -12.28
CA VAL A 65 -28.75 23.03 -13.43
C VAL A 65 -30.14 22.65 -13.98
N PRO A 66 -31.23 22.78 -13.18
CA PRO A 66 -32.56 22.28 -13.57
C PRO A 66 -33.17 22.94 -14.82
N TRP A 67 -32.73 24.15 -15.16
CA TRP A 67 -33.16 24.86 -16.38
C TRP A 67 -32.59 24.23 -17.66
N CYS A 68 -31.55 23.39 -17.56
CA CYS A 68 -30.98 22.62 -18.67
C CYS A 68 -31.77 21.34 -18.99
N ALA A 69 -33.04 21.28 -18.60
CA ALA A 69 -33.96 20.26 -19.11
C ALA A 69 -34.11 20.36 -20.64
N ASP A 70 -33.93 21.56 -21.20
CA ASP A 70 -33.74 21.79 -22.62
C ASP A 70 -32.28 21.58 -23.03
N ILE A 71 -32.06 20.75 -24.05
CA ILE A 71 -30.74 20.43 -24.60
C ILE A 71 -30.05 21.66 -25.20
N VAL A 72 -30.80 22.55 -25.85
CA VAL A 72 -30.19 23.72 -26.51
C VAL A 72 -29.59 24.65 -25.47
N ILE A 73 -30.27 24.82 -24.32
CA ILE A 73 -29.74 25.60 -23.19
C ILE A 73 -28.49 24.94 -22.60
N PHE A 74 -28.45 23.61 -22.53
CA PHE A 74 -27.26 22.88 -22.08
C PHE A 74 -26.06 23.07 -23.01
N LEU A 75 -26.27 23.07 -24.34
CA LEU A 75 -25.22 23.17 -25.35
C LEU A 75 -24.76 24.62 -25.61
N ALA A 76 -25.68 25.58 -25.66
CA ALA A 76 -25.39 26.98 -26.00
C ALA A 76 -25.10 27.86 -24.77
N GLY A 77 -25.59 27.46 -23.60
CA GLY A 77 -25.63 28.30 -22.40
C GLY A 77 -26.97 29.01 -22.22
N ASP A 78 -27.15 29.63 -21.06
CA ASP A 78 -28.38 30.37 -20.75
C ASP A 78 -28.29 31.85 -21.17
N GLN A 79 -29.43 32.55 -21.10
CA GLN A 79 -29.52 33.97 -21.44
C GLN A 79 -28.76 34.89 -20.44
N SER A 80 -28.31 34.35 -19.30
CA SER A 80 -27.56 35.08 -18.27
C SER A 80 -26.04 34.96 -18.43
N GLY A 81 -25.57 34.20 -19.43
CA GLY A 81 -24.15 34.00 -19.73
C GLY A 81 -23.55 32.73 -19.09
N TRP A 82 -24.36 31.88 -18.46
CA TRP A 82 -23.92 30.59 -17.92
C TRP A 82 -23.60 29.60 -19.05
N LYS A 83 -22.52 28.82 -18.89
CA LYS A 83 -22.15 27.71 -19.79
C LYS A 83 -21.74 26.49 -18.97
N ALA A 84 -22.21 25.31 -19.39
CA ALA A 84 -21.79 24.05 -18.81
C ALA A 84 -20.27 23.85 -18.97
N SER A 85 -19.63 23.24 -17.96
CA SER A 85 -18.21 22.90 -18.02
C SER A 85 -17.90 21.61 -17.26
N SER A 86 -16.85 20.91 -17.66
CA SER A 86 -16.36 19.73 -16.94
C SER A 86 -15.96 20.03 -15.48
N HIS A 87 -15.49 21.25 -15.20
CA HIS A 87 -15.14 21.66 -13.83
C HIS A 87 -16.39 21.81 -12.94
N GLU A 88 -17.44 22.45 -13.44
CA GLU A 88 -18.71 22.58 -12.73
C GLU A 88 -19.36 21.21 -12.53
N PHE A 89 -19.41 20.37 -13.57
CA PHE A 89 -19.96 19.02 -13.47
C PHE A 89 -19.18 18.17 -12.45
N LYS A 90 -17.85 18.25 -12.46
CA LYS A 90 -16.99 17.58 -11.49
C LYS A 90 -17.27 18.03 -10.05
N SER A 91 -17.41 19.34 -9.82
CA SER A 91 -17.76 19.91 -8.52
C SER A 91 -19.14 19.44 -8.05
N ALA A 92 -20.13 19.42 -8.95
CA ALA A 92 -21.47 18.93 -8.67
C ALA A 92 -21.48 17.45 -8.29
N ILE A 93 -20.73 16.59 -9.00
CA ILE A 93 -20.60 15.16 -8.64
C ILE A 93 -20.04 15.02 -7.22
N MET A 94 -18.98 15.76 -6.88
CA MET A 94 -18.36 15.68 -5.55
C MET A 94 -19.32 16.11 -4.44
N LYS A 95 -19.96 17.27 -4.61
CA LYS A 95 -20.90 17.84 -3.65
C LYS A 95 -22.14 16.96 -3.46
N ASN A 96 -22.70 16.42 -4.53
CA ASN A 96 -24.01 15.75 -4.50
C ASN A 96 -23.93 14.22 -4.33
N THR A 97 -22.73 13.63 -4.37
CA THR A 97 -22.53 12.16 -4.22
C THR A 97 -21.50 11.76 -3.17
N ASN A 98 -20.86 12.70 -2.47
CA ASN A 98 -19.74 12.46 -1.55
C ASN A 98 -18.62 11.61 -2.17
N ARG A 99 -18.44 11.72 -3.50
CA ARG A 99 -17.39 11.01 -4.24
C ARG A 99 -16.06 11.74 -4.14
N LEU A 100 -14.99 10.95 -4.04
CA LEU A 100 -13.62 11.45 -4.10
C LEU A 100 -13.24 11.82 -5.54
N ASP A 101 -12.28 12.74 -5.68
CA ASP A 101 -11.67 13.06 -6.97
C ASP A 101 -10.71 11.95 -7.41
N ASN A 102 -11.25 10.87 -7.98
CA ASN A 102 -10.51 9.67 -8.37
C ASN A 102 -10.83 9.27 -9.82
N ARG A 103 -10.18 8.20 -10.29
CA ARG A 103 -10.39 7.63 -11.63
C ARG A 103 -11.88 7.39 -11.95
N SER A 104 -12.66 6.90 -10.99
CA SER A 104 -14.09 6.62 -11.22
C SER A 104 -14.91 7.88 -11.50
N THR A 105 -14.56 9.00 -10.87
CA THR A 105 -15.20 10.31 -11.11
C THR A 105 -14.82 10.87 -12.47
N ILE A 106 -13.56 10.69 -12.90
CA ILE A 106 -13.10 11.06 -14.24
C ILE A 106 -13.79 10.21 -15.32
N GLU A 107 -13.92 8.89 -15.10
CA GLU A 107 -14.60 7.99 -16.02
C GLU A 107 -16.08 8.37 -16.21
N ILE A 108 -16.76 8.82 -15.15
CA ILE A 108 -18.13 9.35 -15.26
C ILE A 108 -18.18 10.56 -16.20
N ILE A 109 -17.29 11.53 -16.00
CA ILE A 109 -17.25 12.74 -16.83
C ILE A 109 -16.94 12.39 -18.29
N ASN A 110 -15.97 11.50 -18.52
CA ASN A 110 -15.59 11.10 -19.87
C ASN A 110 -16.72 10.32 -20.57
N PHE A 111 -17.43 9.42 -19.89
CA PHE A 111 -18.59 8.74 -20.47
C PHE A 111 -19.75 9.69 -20.75
N THR A 112 -19.98 10.70 -19.91
CA THR A 112 -20.97 11.74 -20.20
C THR A 112 -20.54 12.61 -21.38
N SER A 113 -19.26 12.98 -21.48
CA SER A 113 -18.71 13.71 -22.63
C SER A 113 -18.88 12.89 -23.92
N GLU A 114 -18.60 11.59 -23.92
CA GLU A 114 -18.86 10.67 -25.05
C GLU A 114 -20.35 10.62 -25.46
N PHE A 115 -21.26 10.71 -24.48
CA PHE A 115 -22.70 10.77 -24.75
C PHE A 115 -23.09 12.08 -25.44
N ILE A 116 -22.54 13.22 -25.00
CA ILE A 116 -22.81 14.51 -25.63
C ILE A 116 -22.18 14.59 -27.03
N ASP A 117 -20.95 14.07 -27.21
CA ASP A 117 -20.32 13.92 -28.54
C ASP A 117 -21.28 13.17 -29.49
N TRP A 118 -21.84 12.04 -29.04
CA TRP A 118 -22.78 11.25 -29.84
C TRP A 118 -24.08 12.00 -30.18
N ILE A 119 -24.60 12.83 -29.28
CA ILE A 119 -25.78 13.66 -29.57
C ILE A 119 -25.47 14.67 -30.69
N LEU A 120 -24.30 15.31 -30.64
CA LEU A 120 -23.87 16.27 -31.65
C LEU A 120 -23.70 15.60 -33.02
N ASP A 121 -23.10 14.41 -33.05
CA ASP A 121 -22.88 13.63 -34.28
C ASP A 121 -24.17 13.20 -34.98
N ASN A 122 -25.22 12.88 -34.24
CA ASN A 122 -26.45 12.30 -34.79
C ASN A 122 -27.62 13.29 -34.95
N HIS A 123 -27.68 14.36 -34.14
CA HIS A 123 -28.84 15.26 -34.11
C HIS A 123 -28.52 16.73 -34.42
N PHE A 124 -27.25 17.15 -34.36
CA PHE A 124 -26.85 18.56 -34.55
C PHE A 124 -25.76 18.73 -35.60
N LEU A 125 -25.80 17.90 -36.65
CA LEU A 125 -24.85 17.87 -37.74
C LEU A 125 -25.51 18.30 -39.06
N GLU A 126 -24.96 19.32 -39.70
CA GLU A 126 -25.36 19.74 -41.05
C GLU A 126 -24.31 19.32 -42.09
N ASN A 127 -24.77 18.71 -43.19
CA ASN A 127 -23.92 18.33 -44.32
C ASN A 127 -23.82 19.50 -45.31
N ARG A 128 -22.60 19.98 -45.62
CA ARG A 128 -22.40 20.86 -46.77
C ARG A 128 -22.30 20.06 -48.07
N ASN A 129 -22.71 20.70 -49.18
CA ASN A 129 -22.68 20.17 -50.54
C ASN A 129 -21.28 19.72 -51.03
N GLU A 130 -20.19 20.06 -50.31
CA GLU A 130 -18.79 19.73 -50.65
C GLU A 130 -18.14 18.76 -49.63
N GLY A 131 -18.92 17.94 -48.94
CA GLY A 131 -18.40 16.84 -48.10
C GLY A 131 -17.83 17.24 -46.73
N GLY A 132 -17.87 18.52 -46.35
CA GLY A 132 -17.52 19.00 -45.01
C GLY A 132 -18.71 18.90 -44.04
N LYS A 133 -18.49 18.30 -42.86
CA LYS A 133 -19.46 18.22 -41.76
C LYS A 133 -19.24 19.40 -40.80
N ILE A 134 -20.31 20.16 -40.46
CA ILE A 134 -20.26 21.24 -39.47
C ILE A 134 -21.22 20.93 -38.33
N TYR A 135 -20.74 21.05 -37.10
CA TYR A 135 -21.57 20.94 -35.89
C TYR A 135 -22.24 22.28 -35.58
N LEU A 136 -23.54 22.25 -35.30
CA LEU A 136 -24.31 23.45 -34.90
C LEU A 136 -23.93 23.96 -33.50
N TYR A 137 -23.45 23.06 -32.64
CA TYR A 137 -23.05 23.36 -31.27
C TYR A 137 -21.74 22.63 -30.91
N THR A 138 -21.07 23.10 -29.87
CA THR A 138 -19.84 22.48 -29.35
C THR A 138 -20.13 21.70 -28.07
N ASN A 139 -19.36 20.64 -27.79
CA ASN A 139 -19.52 19.88 -26.55
C ASN A 139 -19.01 20.72 -25.37
N PRO A 140 -19.86 21.07 -24.37
CA PRO A 140 -19.43 21.83 -23.20
C PRO A 140 -18.58 21.00 -22.21
N LEU A 141 -18.54 19.68 -22.37
CA LEU A 141 -17.81 18.77 -21.49
C LEU A 141 -16.52 18.26 -22.14
N GLU A 142 -15.38 18.75 -21.66
CA GLU A 142 -14.06 18.26 -22.04
C GLU A 142 -13.71 16.93 -21.38
N LYS A 143 -13.12 16.00 -22.14
CA LYS A 143 -12.57 14.74 -21.62
C LYS A 143 -11.35 15.02 -20.75
N LEU A 144 -11.40 14.57 -19.50
CA LEU A 144 -10.31 14.73 -18.55
C LEU A 144 -9.32 13.58 -18.70
N LYS A 145 -8.02 13.92 -18.71
CA LYS A 145 -6.94 12.92 -18.74
C LYS A 145 -6.98 12.08 -17.46
N ILE A 146 -7.12 10.76 -17.63
CA ILE A 146 -6.98 9.81 -16.52
C ILE A 146 -5.48 9.75 -16.18
N LYS A 147 -5.08 10.36 -15.06
CA LYS A 147 -3.76 10.09 -14.46
C LYS A 147 -3.73 8.62 -14.06
N GLN A 148 -2.98 7.80 -14.78
CA GLN A 148 -2.74 6.41 -14.38
C GLN A 148 -1.83 6.41 -13.16
N SER A 149 -2.36 6.12 -11.97
CA SER A 149 -1.49 5.61 -10.92
C SER A 149 -1.16 4.17 -11.31
N LEU A 150 0.10 3.91 -11.65
CA LEU A 150 0.64 2.57 -11.81
C LEU A 150 0.85 1.87 -10.46
N THR A 151 0.22 2.36 -9.39
CA THR A 151 0.15 1.65 -8.13
C THR A 151 -0.75 0.44 -8.35
N GLU A 152 -0.12 -0.71 -8.64
CA GLU A 152 -0.80 -1.99 -8.54
C GLU A 152 -1.46 -2.07 -7.16
N THR A 153 -2.69 -2.56 -7.13
CA THR A 153 -3.39 -2.75 -5.86
C THR A 153 -2.67 -3.88 -5.12
N VAL A 154 -1.77 -3.52 -4.21
CA VAL A 154 -0.95 -4.48 -3.46
C VAL A 154 -1.84 -5.18 -2.44
N HIS A 155 -2.41 -6.31 -2.85
CA HIS A 155 -3.11 -7.19 -1.93
C HIS A 155 -2.08 -8.06 -1.21
N SER A 156 -2.08 -8.03 0.13
CA SER A 156 -1.18 -8.88 0.91
C SER A 156 -1.47 -10.36 0.66
N PRO A 157 -0.43 -11.17 0.38
CA PRO A 157 -0.57 -12.61 0.27
C PRO A 157 -0.79 -13.25 1.65
N LEU A 158 -1.54 -14.35 1.67
CA LEU A 158 -1.66 -15.29 2.77
C LEU A 158 -0.61 -16.40 2.60
N PRO A 159 0.03 -16.88 3.67
CA PRO A 159 0.92 -18.03 3.61
C PRO A 159 0.21 -19.27 3.08
N TYR A 160 0.94 -20.10 2.31
CA TYR A 160 0.39 -21.33 1.74
C TYR A 160 -0.17 -22.28 2.81
N ARG A 161 0.46 -22.37 3.97
CA ARG A 161 -0.03 -23.20 5.09
C ARG A 161 -1.41 -22.78 5.58
N TYR A 162 -1.69 -21.48 5.68
CA TYR A 162 -3.02 -21.00 6.05
C TYR A 162 -4.06 -21.30 4.96
N ILE A 163 -3.66 -21.29 3.68
CA ILE A 163 -4.52 -21.74 2.57
C ILE A 163 -4.85 -23.23 2.72
N GLN A 164 -3.87 -24.06 3.07
CA GLN A 164 -4.10 -25.48 3.37
C GLN A 164 -5.04 -25.65 4.58
N SER A 165 -4.80 -24.95 5.69
CA SER A 165 -5.68 -25.03 6.87
C SER A 165 -7.11 -24.56 6.56
N LEU A 166 -7.29 -23.53 5.71
CA LEU A 166 -8.61 -23.13 5.22
C LEU A 166 -9.26 -24.24 4.39
N SER A 167 -8.47 -24.94 3.56
CA SER A 167 -8.95 -26.08 2.78
C SER A 167 -9.32 -27.26 3.68
N GLU A 168 -8.57 -27.54 4.74
CA GLU A 168 -8.85 -28.58 5.73
C GLU A 168 -10.12 -28.26 6.54
N ILE A 169 -10.32 -27.00 6.93
CA ILE A 169 -11.56 -26.56 7.62
C ILE A 169 -12.78 -26.75 6.70
N LEU A 170 -12.65 -26.38 5.43
CA LEU A 170 -13.74 -26.44 4.46
C LEU A 170 -14.03 -27.87 3.99
N CYS A 171 -12.98 -28.62 3.68
CA CYS A 171 -13.00 -29.97 3.13
C CYS A 171 -12.00 -30.86 3.92
N PRO A 172 -12.42 -31.44 5.06
CA PRO A 172 -11.52 -32.14 5.97
C PRO A 172 -10.98 -33.47 5.44
N LYS A 173 -11.62 -34.05 4.40
CA LYS A 173 -11.15 -35.28 3.74
C LYS A 173 -10.85 -34.99 2.27
N PRO A 174 -9.65 -35.29 1.75
CA PRO A 174 -9.32 -35.09 0.33
C PRO A 174 -10.20 -35.94 -0.61
N SER A 175 -10.56 -37.15 -0.18
CA SER A 175 -11.45 -38.08 -0.86
C SER A 175 -12.58 -38.53 0.09
N GLY A 176 -13.75 -37.92 -0.05
CA GLY A 176 -14.90 -38.20 0.82
C GLY A 176 -16.24 -37.86 0.17
N SER A 177 -17.28 -37.67 0.98
CA SER A 177 -18.63 -37.26 0.56
C SER A 177 -19.00 -35.89 1.10
N PHE A 178 -20.01 -35.25 0.52
CA PHE A 178 -20.46 -33.91 0.96
C PHE A 178 -20.99 -33.92 2.40
N SER A 179 -21.38 -35.08 2.94
CA SER A 179 -21.71 -35.25 4.36
C SER A 179 -20.52 -34.93 5.28
N ASN A 180 -19.27 -35.06 4.83
CA ASN A 180 -18.09 -34.75 5.62
C ASN A 180 -17.81 -33.24 5.75
N TRP A 181 -18.52 -32.38 4.99
CA TRP A 181 -18.32 -30.92 4.99
C TRP A 181 -19.04 -30.22 6.15
N ASN A 182 -18.84 -30.74 7.37
CA ASN A 182 -19.59 -30.35 8.58
C ASN A 182 -19.54 -28.84 8.85
N TRP A 183 -18.36 -28.21 8.69
CA TRP A 183 -18.22 -26.78 8.92
C TRP A 183 -19.12 -25.97 7.97
N ALA A 184 -19.10 -26.29 6.68
CA ALA A 184 -19.90 -25.58 5.67
C ALA A 184 -21.40 -25.78 5.89
N GLN A 185 -21.82 -26.96 6.36
CA GLN A 185 -23.22 -27.26 6.71
C GLN A 185 -23.70 -26.52 7.97
N SER A 186 -22.79 -26.25 8.92
CA SER A 186 -23.07 -25.63 10.23
C SER A 186 -23.25 -24.11 10.19
N LEU A 187 -23.05 -23.47 9.03
CA LEU A 187 -23.14 -22.03 8.86
C LEU A 187 -24.53 -21.50 9.28
N SER A 188 -24.56 -20.79 10.40
CA SER A 188 -25.76 -20.20 11.01
C SER A 188 -25.67 -18.67 11.07
N GLY A 189 -26.81 -17.99 11.17
CA GLY A 189 -26.88 -16.52 11.31
C GLY A 189 -26.66 -15.71 10.03
N ILE A 190 -26.45 -16.34 8.87
CA ILE A 190 -26.38 -15.68 7.57
C ILE A 190 -27.80 -15.47 7.02
N ARG A 191 -28.11 -14.31 6.43
CA ARG A 191 -29.46 -14.04 5.85
C ARG A 191 -29.63 -14.55 4.41
N SER A 192 -28.57 -15.04 3.78
CA SER A 192 -28.56 -15.53 2.39
C SER A 192 -28.69 -17.04 2.34
N THR A 193 -29.78 -17.55 1.77
CA THR A 193 -30.01 -18.99 1.54
C THR A 193 -28.94 -19.61 0.65
N ALA A 194 -28.53 -18.90 -0.41
CA ALA A 194 -27.43 -19.31 -1.28
C ALA A 194 -26.08 -19.41 -0.56
N ALA A 195 -25.82 -18.57 0.45
CA ALA A 195 -24.60 -18.69 1.26
C ALA A 195 -24.66 -19.83 2.28
N ILE A 196 -25.86 -20.18 2.75
CA ILE A 196 -26.08 -21.24 3.75
C ILE A 196 -26.20 -22.63 3.08
N GLY A 197 -26.65 -22.68 1.84
CA GLY A 197 -26.84 -23.91 1.07
C GLY A 197 -28.13 -24.68 1.38
N TRP A 198 -28.84 -24.39 2.47
CA TRP A 198 -30.05 -25.13 2.87
C TRP A 198 -31.31 -24.62 2.14
N PHE A 199 -31.99 -25.51 1.41
CA PHE A 199 -33.24 -25.23 0.67
C PHE A 199 -34.30 -26.32 0.88
N GLU A 200 -35.57 -25.96 0.77
CA GLU A 200 -36.70 -26.89 1.00
C GLU A 200 -36.93 -27.81 -0.20
N VAL A 201 -37.18 -29.09 0.08
CA VAL A 201 -37.43 -30.15 -0.89
C VAL A 201 -38.55 -31.08 -0.41
N ASP A 202 -39.20 -31.75 -1.36
CA ASP A 202 -40.12 -32.84 -1.04
C ASP A 202 -39.35 -34.06 -0.52
N GLU A 203 -39.93 -34.80 0.43
CA GLU A 203 -39.31 -35.99 1.01
C GLU A 203 -38.92 -37.05 -0.04
N ASN A 204 -39.71 -37.15 -1.11
CA ASN A 204 -39.48 -38.09 -2.21
C ASN A 204 -38.18 -37.84 -2.99
N LEU A 205 -37.64 -36.62 -2.94
CA LEU A 205 -36.38 -36.26 -3.61
C LEU A 205 -35.15 -36.60 -2.78
N ILE A 206 -35.34 -36.98 -1.51
CA ILE A 206 -34.24 -37.31 -0.59
C ILE A 206 -33.85 -38.77 -0.80
N ASP A 207 -32.63 -38.99 -1.28
CA ASP A 207 -32.04 -40.32 -1.36
C ASP A 207 -31.24 -40.62 -0.09
N LYS A 208 -31.80 -41.46 0.79
CA LYS A 208 -31.17 -41.82 2.07
C LYS A 208 -29.93 -42.72 1.90
N ASN A 209 -29.73 -43.32 0.73
CA ASN A 209 -28.57 -44.18 0.45
C ASN A 209 -27.40 -43.41 -0.17
N ASP A 210 -27.62 -42.16 -0.58
CA ASP A 210 -26.60 -41.31 -1.16
C ASP A 210 -25.93 -40.46 -0.09
N GLU A 211 -24.66 -40.73 0.22
CA GLU A 211 -23.90 -39.95 1.20
C GLU A 211 -23.69 -38.48 0.81
N ASP A 212 -23.85 -38.15 -0.47
CA ASP A 212 -23.79 -36.77 -0.97
C ASP A 212 -25.14 -36.04 -0.82
N CYS A 213 -26.22 -36.75 -0.49
CA CYS A 213 -27.54 -36.20 -0.19
C CYS A 213 -27.65 -35.79 1.28
N VAL A 214 -27.09 -34.63 1.63
CA VAL A 214 -27.17 -34.09 2.99
C VAL A 214 -28.54 -33.41 3.20
N TRP A 215 -29.31 -33.88 4.18
CA TRP A 215 -30.66 -33.38 4.47
C TRP A 215 -30.92 -33.22 5.97
N ARG A 216 -31.91 -32.39 6.33
CA ARG A 216 -32.39 -32.21 7.71
C ARG A 216 -33.90 -31.98 7.76
N ARG A 217 -34.53 -32.33 8.88
CA ARG A 217 -35.95 -32.04 9.18
C ARG A 217 -36.05 -30.86 10.15
N GLU A 218 -36.95 -29.92 9.87
CA GLU A 218 -37.23 -28.79 10.77
C GLU A 218 -38.74 -28.61 10.92
N THR A 219 -39.20 -28.33 12.14
CA THR A 219 -40.59 -27.94 12.40
C THR A 219 -40.70 -26.43 12.34
N VAL A 220 -41.39 -25.90 11.34
CA VAL A 220 -41.63 -24.46 11.17
C VAL A 220 -43.10 -24.13 11.36
N VAL A 221 -43.38 -22.96 11.95
CA VAL A 221 -44.75 -22.48 12.07
C VAL A 221 -45.14 -21.77 10.78
N ARG A 222 -45.99 -22.41 9.96
CA ARG A 222 -46.64 -21.79 8.79
C ARG A 222 -48.10 -21.60 9.09
N SER A 223 -48.62 -20.39 8.88
CA SER A 223 -50.05 -20.09 9.11
C SER A 223 -50.56 -20.51 10.50
N LYS A 224 -49.76 -20.27 11.55
CA LYS A 224 -50.03 -20.62 12.97
C LYS A 224 -50.13 -22.12 13.27
N LYS A 225 -49.73 -23.01 12.34
CA LYS A 225 -49.65 -24.47 12.58
C LYS A 225 -48.19 -24.94 12.47
N PRO A 226 -47.74 -25.87 13.32
CA PRO A 226 -46.45 -26.53 13.15
C PRO A 226 -46.50 -27.45 11.93
N VAL A 227 -45.61 -27.21 10.96
CA VAL A 227 -45.45 -28.02 9.75
C VAL A 227 -44.01 -28.53 9.70
N THR A 228 -43.86 -29.84 9.49
CA THR A 228 -42.56 -30.46 9.26
C THR A 228 -42.13 -30.17 7.82
N ILE A 229 -40.98 -29.54 7.64
CA ILE A 229 -40.36 -29.33 6.33
C ILE A 229 -39.04 -30.09 6.24
N TYR A 230 -38.73 -30.58 5.04
CA TYR A 230 -37.46 -31.21 4.74
C TYR A 230 -36.57 -30.23 3.98
N LYS A 231 -35.30 -30.16 4.36
CA LYS A 231 -34.30 -29.32 3.69
C LYS A 231 -33.13 -30.15 3.22
N MET A 232 -32.65 -29.87 2.01
CA MET A 232 -31.42 -30.41 1.44
C MET A 232 -30.34 -29.34 1.43
N TRP A 233 -29.08 -29.73 1.57
CA TRP A 233 -27.94 -28.83 1.52
C TRP A 233 -27.27 -28.85 0.15
N SER A 234 -27.04 -27.67 -0.41
CA SER A 234 -26.33 -27.45 -1.67
C SER A 234 -24.84 -27.15 -1.41
N PRO A 235 -23.91 -27.96 -1.96
CA PRO A 235 -22.47 -27.76 -1.78
C PRO A 235 -21.88 -26.63 -2.63
N VAL A 236 -22.67 -26.03 -3.54
CA VAL A 236 -22.19 -25.12 -4.60
C VAL A 236 -21.40 -23.94 -4.07
N ALA A 237 -21.91 -23.25 -3.04
CA ALA A 237 -21.27 -22.05 -2.50
C ALA A 237 -19.92 -22.37 -1.83
N ALA A 238 -19.86 -23.50 -1.12
CA ALA A 238 -18.64 -24.00 -0.50
C ALA A 238 -17.64 -24.46 -1.57
N MET A 239 -18.10 -25.13 -2.64
CA MET A 239 -17.28 -25.54 -3.77
C MET A 239 -16.62 -24.36 -4.50
N VAL A 240 -17.27 -23.21 -4.59
CA VAL A 240 -16.65 -21.99 -5.14
C VAL A 240 -15.41 -21.57 -4.33
N LEU A 241 -15.47 -21.64 -3.00
CA LEU A 241 -14.33 -21.35 -2.13
C LEU A 241 -13.26 -22.45 -2.21
N PHE A 242 -13.67 -23.72 -2.32
CA PHE A 242 -12.73 -24.82 -2.46
C PHE A 242 -11.88 -24.67 -3.73
N VAL A 243 -12.49 -24.43 -4.89
CA VAL A 243 -11.77 -24.20 -6.16
C VAL A 243 -10.80 -23.01 -6.04
N LYS A 244 -11.21 -21.95 -5.34
CA LYS A 244 -10.42 -20.74 -5.06
C LYS A 244 -9.18 -20.99 -4.20
N LEU A 245 -9.25 -21.95 -3.28
CA LEU A 245 -8.12 -22.34 -2.41
C LEU A 245 -7.12 -23.22 -3.17
N GLN A 246 -7.58 -23.99 -4.16
CA GLN A 246 -6.73 -24.88 -4.96
C GLN A 246 -6.08 -24.17 -6.17
N LEU A 247 -6.80 -23.24 -6.82
CA LEU A 247 -6.34 -22.57 -8.03
C LEU A 247 -6.44 -21.04 -7.95
N PRO A 248 -5.48 -20.30 -8.54
CA PRO A 248 -5.46 -18.83 -8.55
C PRO A 248 -6.50 -18.21 -9.50
N LEU A 249 -7.75 -18.69 -9.52
CA LEU A 249 -8.81 -18.22 -10.41
C LEU A 249 -9.55 -16.99 -9.86
N ARG A 250 -10.12 -16.16 -10.75
CA ARG A 250 -11.01 -15.07 -10.35
C ARG A 250 -12.37 -15.63 -9.92
N THR A 251 -13.02 -14.98 -8.95
CA THR A 251 -14.34 -15.44 -8.45
C THR A 251 -15.37 -15.55 -9.57
N TYR A 252 -15.38 -14.58 -10.49
CA TYR A 252 -16.24 -14.62 -11.66
C TYR A 252 -15.99 -15.85 -12.55
N GLN A 253 -14.73 -16.22 -12.78
CA GLN A 253 -14.38 -17.38 -13.60
C GLN A 253 -14.90 -18.67 -12.96
N VAL A 254 -14.68 -18.85 -11.66
CA VAL A 254 -15.14 -20.04 -10.92
C VAL A 254 -16.67 -20.16 -10.96
N ARG A 255 -17.40 -19.05 -10.77
CA ARG A 255 -18.87 -19.06 -10.81
C ARG A 255 -19.43 -19.40 -12.20
N MET A 256 -18.70 -19.10 -13.27
CA MET A 256 -19.16 -19.28 -14.64
C MET A 256 -18.74 -20.62 -15.26
N LEU A 257 -18.03 -21.49 -14.52
CA LEU A 257 -17.55 -22.77 -15.04
C LEU A 257 -18.69 -23.64 -15.60
N ASP A 258 -18.43 -24.26 -16.74
CA ASP A 258 -19.35 -25.18 -17.41
C ASP A 258 -19.13 -26.62 -16.91
N SER A 259 -20.21 -27.37 -16.70
CA SER A 259 -20.20 -28.74 -16.19
C SER A 259 -19.81 -29.79 -17.23
N GLY A 260 -19.88 -29.46 -18.53
CA GLY A 260 -19.66 -30.39 -19.63
C GLY A 260 -20.83 -31.33 -19.88
N GLU A 261 -22.01 -31.04 -19.35
CA GLU A 261 -23.22 -31.87 -19.56
C GLU A 261 -23.62 -31.97 -21.03
N ALA A 262 -23.36 -30.93 -21.82
CA ALA A 262 -23.65 -30.87 -23.25
C ALA A 262 -22.46 -31.29 -24.16
N ASP A 263 -21.31 -31.63 -23.57
CA ASP A 263 -20.11 -31.99 -24.32
C ASP A 263 -20.22 -33.38 -24.95
N SER A 264 -19.58 -33.55 -26.11
CA SER A 264 -19.56 -34.81 -26.86
C SER A 264 -18.84 -35.95 -26.13
N MET A 265 -17.78 -35.63 -25.40
CA MET A 265 -16.97 -36.54 -24.59
C MET A 265 -17.08 -36.14 -23.12
N ARG A 266 -17.17 -37.12 -22.23
CA ARG A 266 -17.35 -36.92 -20.80
C ARG A 266 -16.27 -37.62 -20.01
N TYR A 267 -15.67 -36.91 -19.06
CA TYR A 267 -14.80 -37.51 -18.05
C TYR A 267 -15.65 -38.17 -16.95
N GLN A 268 -15.44 -39.46 -16.71
CA GLN A 268 -16.13 -40.23 -15.67
C GLN A 268 -15.18 -41.22 -15.01
N LYS A 269 -15.02 -41.14 -13.68
CA LYS A 269 -14.21 -42.07 -12.86
C LYS A 269 -12.82 -42.37 -13.47
N GLY A 270 -12.09 -41.33 -13.87
CA GLY A 270 -10.74 -41.50 -14.45
C GLY A 270 -10.68 -41.77 -15.95
N LYS A 271 -11.81 -41.99 -16.65
CA LYS A 271 -11.83 -42.34 -18.08
C LYS A 271 -12.68 -41.37 -18.90
N TRP A 272 -12.34 -41.22 -20.18
CA TRP A 272 -13.13 -40.47 -21.15
C TRP A 272 -14.09 -41.39 -21.91
N VAL A 273 -15.39 -41.11 -21.81
CA VAL A 273 -16.46 -41.87 -22.46
C VAL A 273 -17.31 -40.96 -23.36
N LYS A 274 -17.97 -41.51 -24.38
CA LYS A 274 -18.91 -40.74 -25.20
C LYS A 274 -20.12 -40.35 -24.35
N ASN A 275 -20.53 -39.09 -24.40
CA ASN A 275 -21.67 -38.63 -23.60
C ASN A 275 -22.99 -39.05 -24.24
N THR A 276 -23.72 -39.94 -23.57
CA THR A 276 -25.06 -40.41 -23.97
C THR A 276 -26.13 -40.10 -22.93
N LYS A 277 -25.76 -39.40 -21.84
CA LYS A 277 -26.62 -39.24 -20.66
C LYS A 277 -27.71 -38.20 -20.87
N CYS A 278 -27.38 -37.09 -21.53
CA CYS A 278 -28.30 -35.98 -21.76
C CYS A 278 -28.80 -35.97 -23.22
N LYS A 279 -30.05 -35.57 -23.43
CA LYS A 279 -30.64 -35.46 -24.78
C LYS A 279 -30.10 -34.27 -25.59
N TYR A 280 -29.48 -33.30 -24.92
CA TYR A 280 -28.95 -32.05 -25.48
C TYR A 280 -27.42 -32.08 -25.65
N VAL A 281 -26.86 -33.26 -25.94
CA VAL A 281 -25.43 -33.40 -26.28
C VAL A 281 -25.23 -32.94 -27.73
N PHE A 282 -24.31 -32.01 -27.93
CA PHE A 282 -24.00 -31.48 -29.26
C PHE A 282 -22.71 -32.10 -29.82
N ASN A 283 -22.72 -32.41 -31.11
CA ASN A 283 -21.50 -32.82 -31.81
C ASN A 283 -20.48 -31.68 -31.78
N SER A 284 -19.20 -32.00 -31.59
CA SER A 284 -18.07 -31.05 -31.49
C SER A 284 -18.06 -30.07 -30.30
N TYR A 285 -19.02 -30.16 -29.37
CA TYR A 285 -18.96 -29.39 -28.13
C TYR A 285 -17.90 -29.94 -27.18
N SER A 286 -17.12 -29.01 -26.62
CA SER A 286 -16.12 -29.25 -25.59
C SER A 286 -15.93 -27.98 -24.77
N LYS A 287 -16.94 -27.59 -23.99
CA LYS A 287 -16.96 -26.36 -23.17
C LYS A 287 -16.80 -26.65 -21.68
N GLY A 288 -16.99 -27.89 -21.27
CA GLY A 288 -16.92 -28.33 -19.89
C GLY A 288 -15.56 -28.08 -19.26
N ILE A 289 -15.57 -28.01 -17.92
CA ILE A 289 -14.37 -27.80 -17.13
C ILE A 289 -13.32 -28.90 -17.31
N PHE A 290 -13.71 -30.13 -17.65
CA PHE A 290 -12.77 -31.22 -17.89
C PHE A 290 -12.26 -31.12 -19.33
N ARG A 291 -10.93 -31.10 -19.52
CA ARG A 291 -10.30 -31.03 -20.85
C ARG A 291 -9.34 -32.20 -21.03
N ARG A 292 -9.52 -32.94 -22.14
CA ARG A 292 -8.60 -34.02 -22.52
C ARG A 292 -7.41 -33.42 -23.27
N PHE A 293 -6.21 -33.71 -22.78
CA PHE A 293 -4.96 -33.45 -23.48
C PHE A 293 -4.38 -34.77 -23.97
N LYS A 294 -3.96 -34.80 -25.23
CA LYS A 294 -3.24 -35.93 -25.82
C LYS A 294 -1.81 -35.50 -26.06
N ASP A 295 -0.87 -36.21 -25.47
CA ASP A 295 0.53 -36.05 -25.84
C ASP A 295 0.81 -36.88 -27.09
N ASN A 296 1.11 -36.20 -28.21
CA ASN A 296 1.40 -36.84 -29.48
C ASN A 296 2.70 -37.66 -29.44
N LEU A 297 3.61 -37.39 -28.49
CA LEU A 297 4.90 -38.07 -28.37
C LEU A 297 4.82 -39.36 -27.55
N THR A 298 4.05 -39.37 -26.45
CA THR A 298 3.97 -40.51 -25.53
C THR A 298 2.68 -41.32 -25.68
N GLY A 299 1.67 -40.80 -26.39
CA GLY A 299 0.35 -41.42 -26.50
C GLY A 299 -0.47 -41.39 -25.20
N LEU A 300 0.05 -40.77 -24.13
CA LEU A 300 -0.61 -40.67 -22.84
C LEU A 300 -1.75 -39.64 -22.91
N GLU A 301 -2.92 -40.04 -22.42
CA GLU A 301 -4.07 -39.16 -22.25
C GLU A 301 -4.07 -38.59 -20.81
N ALA A 302 -3.99 -37.27 -20.69
CA ALA A 302 -4.08 -36.57 -19.40
C ALA A 302 -5.36 -35.72 -19.35
N THR A 303 -5.92 -35.55 -18.15
CA THR A 303 -7.10 -34.69 -17.93
C THR A 303 -6.67 -33.43 -17.21
N GLY A 304 -6.82 -32.28 -17.86
CA GLY A 304 -6.65 -30.97 -17.22
C GLY A 304 -7.97 -30.20 -17.18
N LEU A 305 -7.87 -28.89 -17.03
CA LEU A 305 -9.01 -28.02 -16.80
C LEU A 305 -9.20 -27.02 -17.94
N TYR A 306 -10.44 -26.63 -18.19
CA TYR A 306 -10.78 -25.55 -19.10
C TYR A 306 -11.60 -24.49 -18.39
N ILE A 307 -11.16 -23.24 -18.51
CA ILE A 307 -11.82 -22.08 -17.94
C ILE A 307 -12.48 -21.33 -19.08
N ASN A 308 -13.80 -21.42 -19.17
CA ASN A 308 -14.62 -20.88 -20.27
C ASN A 308 -14.68 -19.34 -20.35
N THR A 309 -13.96 -18.61 -19.49
CA THR A 309 -13.92 -17.13 -19.51
C THR A 309 -12.52 -16.56 -19.20
N ASN A 310 -12.11 -15.51 -19.93
CA ASN A 310 -10.82 -14.84 -19.81
C ASN A 310 -10.92 -13.31 -20.04
N LYS A 311 -11.52 -12.59 -19.08
CA LYS A 311 -11.60 -11.11 -18.95
C LYS A 311 -11.43 -10.34 -20.27
N THR A 312 -10.25 -9.75 -20.50
CA THR A 312 -9.96 -8.90 -21.67
C THR A 312 -9.55 -9.71 -22.90
N ALA A 313 -9.08 -10.94 -22.74
CA ALA A 313 -8.71 -11.80 -23.86
C ALA A 313 -9.92 -12.39 -24.60
N ASP A 314 -11.12 -12.30 -24.01
CA ASP A 314 -12.39 -12.69 -24.62
C ASP A 314 -13.10 -11.53 -25.34
N GLN A 315 -12.53 -10.33 -25.36
CA GLN A 315 -13.10 -9.21 -26.11
C GLN A 315 -13.16 -9.58 -27.59
N ASN A 316 -14.33 -9.38 -28.21
CA ASN A 316 -14.61 -9.67 -29.62
C ASN A 316 -14.42 -11.14 -30.03
N LYS A 317 -14.50 -12.08 -29.07
CA LYS A 317 -14.46 -13.52 -29.35
C LYS A 317 -15.85 -14.15 -29.26
N ASP A 318 -16.09 -15.09 -30.16
CA ASP A 318 -17.29 -15.93 -30.20
C ASP A 318 -17.23 -17.08 -29.19
N GLU A 319 -18.36 -17.75 -29.00
CA GLU A 319 -18.61 -18.76 -27.95
C GLU A 319 -17.46 -19.78 -27.76
N PHE A 320 -16.92 -20.34 -28.84
CA PHE A 320 -15.89 -21.40 -28.78
C PHE A 320 -14.45 -20.88 -28.74
N GLN A 321 -14.22 -19.59 -28.99
CA GLN A 321 -12.89 -18.98 -28.98
C GLN A 321 -12.52 -18.39 -27.61
N ARG A 322 -13.49 -18.39 -26.69
CA ARG A 322 -13.35 -17.84 -25.32
C ARG A 322 -12.58 -18.77 -24.40
N GLY A 323 -12.09 -18.20 -23.32
CA GLY A 323 -11.48 -18.96 -22.24
C GLY A 323 -10.04 -19.38 -22.52
N TYR A 324 -9.56 -20.33 -21.71
CA TYR A 324 -8.21 -20.87 -21.78
C TYR A 324 -8.11 -22.23 -21.10
N GLU A 325 -7.05 -22.96 -21.43
CA GLU A 325 -6.76 -24.30 -20.95
C GLU A 325 -5.68 -24.29 -19.85
N ILE A 326 -5.86 -25.12 -18.84
CA ILE A 326 -4.89 -25.37 -17.77
C ILE A 326 -4.49 -26.84 -17.89
N PRO A 327 -3.31 -27.15 -18.45
CA PRO A 327 -2.84 -28.53 -18.67
C PRO A 327 -2.26 -29.14 -17.38
N TRP A 328 -3.02 -29.10 -16.29
CA TRP A 328 -2.65 -29.64 -14.99
C TRP A 328 -3.73 -30.60 -14.47
N GLN A 329 -3.34 -31.85 -14.26
CA GLN A 329 -4.19 -32.88 -13.67
C GLN A 329 -4.19 -32.77 -12.14
N HIS A 330 -5.03 -31.88 -11.62
CA HIS A 330 -5.21 -31.74 -10.18
C HIS A 330 -6.24 -32.75 -9.66
N GLU A 331 -5.78 -33.93 -9.21
CA GLU A 331 -6.64 -35.08 -8.89
C GLU A 331 -7.74 -34.78 -7.87
N ILE A 332 -7.39 -34.18 -6.73
CA ILE A 332 -8.35 -33.82 -5.67
C ILE A 332 -9.43 -32.88 -6.20
N LEU A 333 -9.03 -31.87 -6.97
CA LEU A 333 -9.97 -30.89 -7.53
C LEU A 333 -10.88 -31.52 -8.58
N ILE A 334 -10.33 -32.32 -9.49
CA ILE A 334 -11.07 -33.05 -10.52
C ILE A 334 -12.12 -33.97 -9.86
N TYR A 335 -11.75 -34.68 -8.80
CA TYR A 335 -12.66 -35.51 -8.01
C TYR A 335 -13.86 -34.73 -7.46
N TRP A 336 -13.62 -33.61 -6.77
CA TRP A 336 -14.70 -32.81 -6.18
C TRP A 336 -15.56 -32.10 -7.23
N LEU A 337 -14.97 -31.67 -8.36
CA LEU A 337 -15.72 -31.10 -9.48
C LEU A 337 -16.62 -32.16 -10.14
N GLU A 338 -16.13 -33.39 -10.31
CA GLU A 338 -16.93 -34.49 -10.83
C GLU A 338 -18.09 -34.84 -9.88
N LYS A 339 -17.82 -34.90 -8.56
CA LYS A 339 -18.88 -35.08 -7.55
C LYS A 339 -19.93 -33.98 -7.62
N LEU A 340 -19.52 -32.71 -7.69
CA LEU A 340 -20.45 -31.59 -7.79
C LEU A 340 -21.32 -31.69 -9.05
N ARG A 341 -20.73 -32.04 -10.21
CA ARG A 341 -21.48 -32.25 -11.46
C ARG A 341 -22.52 -33.36 -11.29
N ASN A 342 -22.13 -34.49 -10.70
CA ASN A 342 -23.06 -35.62 -10.50
C ASN A 342 -24.19 -35.27 -9.51
N TRP A 343 -23.89 -34.52 -8.45
CA TRP A 343 -24.90 -34.00 -7.51
C TRP A 343 -25.87 -33.05 -8.20
N GLN A 344 -25.36 -32.12 -9.01
CA GLN A 344 -26.16 -31.17 -9.77
C GLN A 344 -27.07 -31.88 -10.78
N GLU A 345 -26.59 -32.90 -11.49
CA GLU A 345 -27.41 -33.68 -12.42
C GLU A 345 -28.54 -34.47 -11.74
N LYS A 346 -28.34 -34.89 -10.49
CA LYS A 346 -29.31 -35.69 -9.74
C LYS A 346 -30.35 -34.83 -9.02
N TYR A 347 -29.90 -33.79 -8.31
CA TYR A 347 -30.75 -32.99 -7.41
C TYR A 347 -31.15 -31.63 -7.98
N ASN A 348 -30.50 -31.15 -9.04
CA ASN A 348 -30.83 -29.90 -9.72
C ASN A 348 -30.63 -30.03 -11.26
N PRO A 349 -31.36 -30.95 -11.91
CA PRO A 349 -31.19 -31.26 -13.32
C PRO A 349 -31.61 -30.09 -14.22
N ILE A 350 -30.95 -29.96 -15.37
CA ILE A 350 -31.32 -29.01 -16.42
C ILE A 350 -31.95 -29.75 -17.61
N LEU A 351 -32.93 -29.13 -18.26
CA LEU A 351 -33.58 -29.71 -19.45
C LEU A 351 -32.85 -29.38 -20.75
N ALA A 352 -32.15 -28.24 -20.77
CA ALA A 352 -31.34 -27.76 -21.86
C ALA A 352 -30.25 -26.81 -21.30
N PRO A 353 -29.17 -26.55 -22.05
CA PRO A 353 -28.18 -25.54 -21.68
C PRO A 353 -28.84 -24.17 -21.49
N THR A 354 -28.37 -23.42 -20.48
CA THR A 354 -28.94 -22.10 -20.20
C THR A 354 -28.41 -21.07 -21.21
N ASP A 355 -29.32 -20.35 -21.85
CA ASP A 355 -28.98 -19.21 -22.70
C ASP A 355 -28.44 -18.06 -21.83
N CYS A 356 -27.21 -17.63 -22.11
CA CYS A 356 -26.55 -16.57 -21.36
C CYS A 356 -27.25 -15.20 -21.51
N THR A 357 -28.09 -14.97 -22.52
CA THR A 357 -28.88 -13.73 -22.64
C THR A 357 -29.88 -13.54 -21.49
N THR A 358 -30.27 -14.62 -20.82
CA THR A 358 -31.18 -14.61 -19.67
C THR A 358 -30.52 -14.23 -18.33
N LEU A 359 -29.21 -13.99 -18.33
CA LEU A 359 -28.44 -13.65 -17.14
C LEU A 359 -28.64 -12.17 -16.76
N GLY A 360 -29.25 -11.94 -15.59
CA GLY A 360 -29.29 -10.61 -14.96
C GLY A 360 -28.05 -10.22 -14.15
N ILE A 361 -28.05 -8.98 -13.64
CA ILE A 361 -26.97 -8.37 -12.82
C ILE A 361 -26.56 -9.24 -11.64
N LYS A 362 -27.52 -9.89 -10.97
CA LYS A 362 -27.26 -10.77 -9.82
C LYS A 362 -26.33 -11.95 -10.18
N HIS A 363 -26.32 -12.38 -11.44
CA HIS A 363 -25.46 -13.44 -11.96
C HIS A 363 -24.13 -12.88 -12.50
N THR A 364 -24.16 -11.78 -13.23
CA THR A 364 -22.98 -11.22 -13.91
C THR A 364 -22.16 -10.24 -13.07
N LYS A 365 -22.59 -9.96 -11.83
CA LYS A 365 -22.09 -8.93 -10.91
C LYS A 365 -22.40 -7.49 -11.35
N ASP A 366 -22.15 -7.21 -12.63
CA ASP A 366 -22.39 -5.91 -13.26
C ASP A 366 -23.35 -6.07 -14.44
N LEU A 367 -24.00 -4.97 -14.85
CA LEU A 367 -24.83 -4.97 -16.06
C LEU A 367 -23.95 -5.22 -17.30
N ARG A 368 -24.35 -6.20 -18.12
CA ARG A 368 -23.69 -6.58 -19.38
C ARG A 368 -24.58 -6.23 -20.56
N SER A 369 -23.97 -5.89 -21.70
CA SER A 369 -24.68 -5.68 -22.96
C SER A 369 -25.29 -6.99 -23.48
N LYS A 370 -26.37 -6.89 -24.25
CA LYS A 370 -26.99 -8.05 -24.88
C LYS A 370 -26.03 -8.75 -25.85
N ALA A 371 -25.23 -8.00 -26.61
CA ALA A 371 -24.22 -8.57 -27.51
C ALA A 371 -23.14 -9.37 -26.75
N TYR A 372 -22.69 -8.88 -25.59
CA TYR A 372 -21.74 -9.61 -24.75
C TYR A 372 -22.32 -10.93 -24.23
N LEU A 373 -23.60 -10.92 -23.81
CA LEU A 373 -24.27 -12.12 -23.34
C LEU A 373 -24.56 -13.11 -24.47
N ALA A 374 -24.98 -12.62 -25.64
CA ALA A 374 -25.20 -13.45 -26.83
C ALA A 374 -23.91 -14.14 -27.29
N SER A 375 -22.77 -13.44 -27.25
CA SER A 375 -21.45 -14.01 -27.57
C SER A 375 -20.91 -14.99 -26.53
N MET A 376 -21.49 -15.08 -25.32
CA MET A 376 -21.23 -16.19 -24.39
C MET A 376 -21.93 -17.49 -24.83
N GLY A 377 -23.00 -17.38 -25.64
CA GLY A 377 -23.78 -18.50 -26.13
C GLY A 377 -24.51 -19.27 -25.02
N HIS A 378 -24.45 -20.60 -25.07
CA HIS A 378 -25.17 -21.47 -24.15
C HIS A 378 -24.22 -22.12 -23.14
N CYS A 379 -24.61 -22.21 -21.87
CA CYS A 379 -23.75 -22.74 -20.81
C CYS A 379 -24.51 -23.72 -19.90
N CYS A 380 -23.87 -24.84 -19.57
CA CYS A 380 -24.32 -25.74 -18.52
C CYS A 380 -23.59 -25.36 -17.23
N PHE A 381 -24.08 -24.39 -16.46
CA PHE A 381 -23.36 -23.91 -15.28
C PHE A 381 -23.16 -25.02 -14.24
N LEU A 382 -21.90 -25.27 -13.88
CA LEU A 382 -21.52 -26.20 -12.80
C LEU A 382 -21.88 -25.60 -11.43
N MET A 383 -21.62 -24.32 -11.25
CA MET A 383 -21.91 -23.58 -10.01
C MET A 383 -23.32 -22.98 -10.00
N ARG A 384 -24.33 -23.73 -10.48
CA ARG A 384 -25.73 -23.28 -10.54
C ARG A 384 -26.45 -23.37 -9.19
N ASP A 385 -27.35 -22.43 -8.92
CA ASP A 385 -27.91 -22.22 -7.57
C ASP A 385 -29.19 -23.01 -7.29
N ALA A 386 -29.05 -24.25 -6.82
CA ALA A 386 -30.20 -25.06 -6.39
C ALA A 386 -31.06 -24.40 -5.29
N THR A 387 -30.50 -23.44 -4.54
CA THR A 387 -31.21 -22.76 -3.43
C THR A 387 -32.07 -21.57 -3.89
N ALA A 388 -32.03 -21.23 -5.18
CA ALA A 388 -32.78 -20.11 -5.70
C ALA A 388 -34.30 -20.36 -5.59
N ASN A 389 -35.03 -19.28 -5.27
CA ASN A 389 -36.49 -19.33 -5.10
C ASN A 389 -37.23 -19.54 -6.42
N SER A 390 -36.66 -19.10 -7.55
CA SER A 390 -37.27 -19.25 -8.88
C SER A 390 -36.62 -20.41 -9.62
N ASN A 391 -37.43 -21.21 -10.32
CA ASN A 391 -36.93 -22.34 -11.10
C ASN A 391 -35.97 -21.90 -12.22
N GLU A 392 -36.18 -20.72 -12.80
CA GLU A 392 -35.27 -20.16 -13.81
C GLU A 392 -33.90 -19.80 -13.25
N ASP A 393 -33.82 -19.32 -12.01
CA ASP A 393 -32.53 -18.97 -11.40
C ASP A 393 -31.77 -20.23 -10.93
N ARG A 394 -32.46 -21.36 -10.73
CA ARG A 394 -31.83 -22.62 -10.31
C ARG A 394 -30.87 -23.19 -11.35
N THR A 395 -31.05 -22.84 -12.63
CA THR A 395 -30.16 -23.22 -13.73
C THR A 395 -29.01 -22.21 -13.94
N LYS A 396 -29.07 -21.05 -13.28
CA LYS A 396 -28.13 -19.92 -13.43
C LYS A 396 -27.06 -19.96 -12.33
N PRO A 397 -25.89 -19.31 -12.52
CA PRO A 397 -24.78 -19.39 -11.57
C PRO A 397 -25.10 -18.65 -10.27
N ILE A 398 -24.61 -19.21 -9.14
CA ILE A 398 -24.81 -18.68 -7.79
C ILE A 398 -24.46 -17.20 -7.68
N PRO A 399 -25.24 -16.33 -7.01
CA PRO A 399 -24.96 -14.89 -6.93
C PRO A 399 -23.59 -14.55 -6.29
N ASP A 400 -22.94 -13.50 -6.79
CA ASP A 400 -21.62 -13.05 -6.30
C ASP A 400 -21.66 -12.66 -4.80
N ALA A 401 -22.76 -12.04 -4.37
CA ALA A 401 -22.92 -11.53 -3.00
C ALA A 401 -22.91 -12.61 -1.92
N SER A 402 -23.16 -13.87 -2.27
CA SER A 402 -23.20 -14.99 -1.32
C SER A 402 -21.80 -15.48 -0.91
N ILE A 403 -20.80 -15.31 -1.78
CA ILE A 403 -19.45 -15.87 -1.57
C ILE A 403 -18.63 -15.11 -0.51
N PRO A 404 -18.62 -13.75 -0.47
CA PRO A 404 -17.89 -13.00 0.56
C PRO A 404 -18.33 -13.29 1.99
N LEU A 405 -19.60 -13.69 2.19
CA LEU A 405 -20.14 -14.02 3.51
C LEU A 405 -19.52 -15.29 4.08
N ILE A 406 -19.46 -16.34 3.26
CA ILE A 406 -18.84 -17.61 3.66
C ILE A 406 -17.33 -17.42 3.83
N TRP A 407 -16.70 -16.62 2.96
CA TRP A 407 -15.28 -16.31 3.06
C TRP A 407 -14.93 -15.62 4.39
N TYR A 408 -15.71 -14.62 4.81
CA TYR A 408 -15.54 -13.97 6.10
C TYR A 408 -15.61 -14.98 7.25
N LYS A 409 -16.61 -15.87 7.24
CA LYS A 409 -16.77 -16.91 8.27
C LYS A 409 -15.64 -17.93 8.27
N LEU A 410 -15.12 -18.29 7.11
CA LEU A 410 -14.00 -19.23 7.00
C LEU A 410 -12.73 -18.64 7.59
N LEU A 411 -12.44 -17.36 7.29
CA LEU A 411 -11.31 -16.64 7.90
C LEU A 411 -11.50 -16.42 9.40
N GLU A 412 -12.70 -16.07 9.86
CA GLU A 412 -13.02 -15.96 11.30
C GLU A 412 -12.79 -17.30 12.01
N LYS A 413 -13.11 -18.43 11.38
CA LYS A 413 -12.84 -19.76 11.96
C LYS A 413 -11.35 -20.06 12.03
N LEU A 414 -10.58 -19.75 10.97
CA LEU A 414 -9.14 -19.91 10.99
C LEU A 414 -8.50 -19.04 12.07
N GLU A 415 -8.90 -17.77 12.17
CA GLU A 415 -8.42 -16.82 13.18
C GLU A 415 -8.61 -17.35 14.61
N ASN A 416 -9.80 -17.88 14.91
CA ASN A 416 -10.06 -18.51 16.21
C ASN A 416 -9.21 -19.77 16.45
N ASN A 417 -8.99 -20.60 15.42
CA ASN A 417 -8.14 -21.79 15.54
C ASN A 417 -6.67 -21.42 15.80
N LEU A 418 -6.16 -20.37 15.15
CA LEU A 418 -4.80 -19.85 15.35
C LEU A 418 -4.63 -19.29 16.76
N SER A 419 -5.61 -18.51 17.24
CA SER A 419 -5.62 -18.01 18.62
C SER A 419 -5.58 -19.15 19.65
N ASN A 420 -6.37 -20.21 19.44
CA ASN A 420 -6.40 -21.37 20.33
C ASN A 420 -5.13 -22.25 20.28
N SER A 421 -4.37 -22.20 19.18
CA SER A 421 -3.13 -22.98 19.01
C SER A 421 -1.89 -22.24 19.52
N GLY A 422 -2.03 -20.98 19.95
CA GLY A 422 -0.92 -20.15 20.42
C GLY A 422 -0.08 -19.55 19.30
N ASP A 423 -0.54 -19.58 18.04
CA ASP A 423 0.08 -18.89 16.92
C ASP A 423 -0.23 -17.38 17.01
N THR A 424 0.44 -16.71 17.94
CA THR A 424 0.37 -15.26 18.16
C THR A 424 1.48 -14.54 17.40
N LEU A 425 1.32 -13.23 17.21
CA LEU A 425 2.43 -12.39 16.80
C LEU A 425 3.53 -12.44 17.88
N PRO A 426 4.79 -12.06 17.58
CA PRO A 426 5.88 -12.04 18.57
C PRO A 426 5.60 -11.21 19.84
N ASN A 427 4.55 -10.39 19.84
CA ASN A 427 4.04 -9.58 20.96
C ASN A 427 2.85 -10.23 21.69
N ASP A 428 2.59 -11.52 21.55
CA ASP A 428 1.42 -12.25 22.09
C ASP A 428 0.03 -11.76 21.64
N ILE A 429 -0.03 -10.83 20.67
CA ILE A 429 -1.28 -10.33 20.09
C ILE A 429 -1.81 -11.36 19.06
N PRO A 430 -3.11 -11.72 19.11
CA PRO A 430 -3.71 -12.62 18.15
C PRO A 430 -3.73 -12.01 16.74
N LEU A 431 -3.37 -12.83 15.74
CA LEU A 431 -3.41 -12.43 14.33
C LEU A 431 -4.84 -12.06 13.90
N GLN A 432 -5.03 -10.89 13.29
CA GLN A 432 -6.32 -10.48 12.74
C GLN A 432 -6.41 -10.71 11.22
N LEU A 433 -7.25 -11.63 10.81
CA LEU A 433 -7.60 -11.95 9.42
C LEU A 433 -8.89 -11.24 8.97
N VAL A 434 -9.81 -10.98 9.91
CA VAL A 434 -11.11 -10.34 9.64
C VAL A 434 -11.29 -9.03 10.39
N HIS A 435 -12.13 -8.14 9.85
CA HIS A 435 -12.55 -6.96 10.60
C HIS A 435 -13.57 -7.34 11.67
N HIS A 436 -13.30 -6.96 12.91
CA HIS A 436 -14.21 -7.13 14.03
C HIS A 436 -15.23 -5.99 14.05
N TYR A 437 -16.52 -6.37 14.07
CA TYR A 437 -17.63 -5.43 14.08
C TYR A 437 -18.28 -5.36 15.46
N ASP A 438 -18.76 -4.18 15.83
CA ASP A 438 -19.52 -3.97 17.07
C ASP A 438 -20.74 -4.88 17.18
N LYS A 439 -21.14 -5.20 18.42
CA LYS A 439 -22.29 -6.07 18.74
C LYS A 439 -23.61 -5.58 18.11
N ASN A 440 -23.74 -4.28 17.82
CA ASN A 440 -24.94 -3.65 17.25
C ASN A 440 -24.92 -3.49 15.72
N HIS A 441 -23.97 -4.12 15.02
CA HIS A 441 -23.84 -3.95 13.57
C HIS A 441 -25.02 -4.56 12.79
N LYS A 442 -25.72 -3.73 12.00
CA LYS A 442 -26.98 -4.10 11.31
C LYS A 442 -26.78 -4.79 9.96
N TYR A 443 -25.59 -4.69 9.36
CA TYR A 443 -25.29 -5.19 8.01
C TYR A 443 -24.52 -6.52 8.05
N PRO A 444 -24.57 -7.32 6.98
CA PRO A 444 -23.81 -8.57 6.93
C PRO A 444 -22.29 -8.31 6.98
N LYS A 445 -21.60 -9.06 7.84
CA LYS A 445 -20.15 -8.99 8.01
C LYS A 445 -19.44 -9.60 6.78
N VAL A 446 -18.69 -8.76 6.05
CA VAL A 446 -18.01 -9.17 4.79
C VAL A 446 -16.60 -8.59 4.66
N ARG A 447 -16.17 -7.69 5.55
CA ARG A 447 -14.88 -7.00 5.45
C ARG A 447 -13.78 -7.87 6.04
N THR A 448 -12.78 -8.18 5.22
CA THR A 448 -11.64 -9.03 5.56
C THR A 448 -10.34 -8.27 5.28
N HIS A 449 -9.28 -8.49 6.05
CA HIS A 449 -7.95 -7.97 5.70
C HIS A 449 -7.37 -8.67 4.45
N PHE A 450 -7.83 -9.89 4.19
CA PHE A 450 -7.46 -10.70 3.02
C PHE A 450 -8.68 -10.97 2.13
N PRO A 451 -9.05 -10.06 1.21
CA PRO A 451 -10.17 -10.28 0.29
C PRO A 451 -9.95 -11.53 -0.59
N LEU A 452 -11.00 -12.07 -1.20
CA LEU A 452 -10.93 -13.25 -2.10
C LEU A 452 -9.99 -13.07 -3.31
N HIS A 453 -9.55 -11.85 -3.62
CA HIS A 453 -8.52 -11.60 -4.62
C HIS A 453 -7.11 -11.87 -4.10
N SER A 454 -6.87 -11.69 -2.79
CA SER A 454 -5.61 -12.04 -2.13
C SER A 454 -5.25 -13.50 -2.35
N LEU A 455 -6.20 -14.45 -2.34
CA LEU A 455 -5.90 -15.87 -2.61
C LEU A 455 -5.19 -16.10 -3.95
N ARG A 456 -5.59 -15.36 -5.00
CA ARG A 456 -4.93 -15.44 -6.29
C ARG A 456 -3.48 -14.93 -6.21
N VAL A 457 -3.26 -13.79 -5.56
CA VAL A 457 -1.92 -13.23 -5.34
C VAL A 457 -1.08 -14.20 -4.53
N SER A 458 -1.63 -14.72 -3.43
CA SER A 458 -1.00 -15.67 -2.51
C SER A 458 -0.50 -16.91 -3.23
N LEU A 459 -1.38 -17.61 -3.97
CA LEU A 459 -1.01 -18.81 -4.71
C LEU A 459 0.04 -18.52 -5.79
N ILE A 460 -0.10 -17.41 -6.52
CA ILE A 460 0.90 -16.99 -7.52
C ILE A 460 2.26 -16.73 -6.86
N THR A 461 2.28 -15.99 -5.74
CA THR A 461 3.49 -15.67 -4.98
C THR A 461 4.16 -16.94 -4.45
N SER A 462 3.40 -17.86 -3.83
CA SER A 462 3.94 -19.14 -3.35
C SER A 462 4.55 -19.97 -4.49
N TYR A 463 3.84 -20.11 -5.61
CA TYR A 463 4.37 -20.85 -6.76
C TYR A 463 5.62 -20.21 -7.37
N LEU A 464 5.70 -18.88 -7.45
CA LEU A 464 6.85 -18.17 -8.02
C LEU A 464 8.06 -18.10 -7.09
N ILE A 465 7.85 -17.68 -5.84
CA ILE A 465 8.93 -17.33 -4.92
C ILE A 465 9.36 -18.55 -4.12
N GLU A 466 8.41 -19.22 -3.47
CA GLU A 466 8.71 -20.31 -2.53
C GLU A 466 9.05 -21.61 -3.28
N ALA A 467 8.27 -21.94 -4.31
CA ALA A 467 8.46 -23.11 -5.18
C ALA A 467 9.36 -22.86 -6.40
N LYS A 468 9.81 -21.61 -6.63
CA LYS A 468 10.72 -21.23 -7.72
C LYS A 468 10.25 -21.65 -9.12
N LEU A 469 8.94 -21.70 -9.36
CA LEU A 469 8.43 -22.02 -10.70
C LEU A 469 8.71 -20.85 -11.67
N PRO A 470 9.15 -21.13 -12.90
CA PRO A 470 9.37 -20.09 -13.90
C PRO A 470 8.12 -19.23 -14.13
N LEU A 471 8.30 -17.91 -14.16
CA LEU A 471 7.24 -16.92 -14.40
C LEU A 471 6.32 -17.23 -15.60
N PRO A 472 6.83 -17.74 -16.74
CA PRO A 472 5.98 -18.06 -17.90
C PRO A 472 4.94 -19.15 -17.58
N ILE A 473 5.27 -20.10 -16.71
CA ILE A 473 4.38 -21.19 -16.29
C ILE A 473 3.22 -20.62 -15.47
N VAL A 474 3.53 -19.79 -14.48
CA VAL A 474 2.53 -19.23 -13.57
C VAL A 474 1.64 -18.19 -14.28
N SER A 475 2.23 -17.30 -15.08
CA SER A 475 1.52 -16.21 -15.75
C SER A 475 0.60 -16.70 -16.89
N LYS A 476 1.09 -17.59 -17.76
CA LYS A 476 0.35 -18.05 -18.95
C LYS A 476 -0.63 -19.18 -18.64
N LEU A 477 -0.23 -20.15 -17.80
CA LEU A 477 -1.00 -21.39 -17.62
C LEU A 477 -1.91 -21.37 -16.39
N LEU A 478 -1.49 -20.77 -15.27
CA LEU A 478 -2.33 -20.69 -14.06
C LEU A 478 -3.17 -19.40 -14.03
N ALA A 479 -2.57 -18.28 -14.43
CA ALA A 479 -3.17 -16.96 -14.31
C ALA A 479 -3.89 -16.48 -15.60
N GLY A 480 -3.59 -17.05 -16.77
CA GLY A 480 -4.20 -16.67 -18.06
C GLY A 480 -3.90 -15.23 -18.49
N HIS A 481 -2.82 -14.64 -17.98
CA HIS A 481 -2.43 -13.26 -18.27
C HIS A 481 -1.66 -13.19 -19.60
N SER A 482 -2.13 -12.36 -20.54
CA SER A 482 -1.51 -12.19 -21.87
C SER A 482 -0.60 -10.96 -22.00
N ARG A 483 -0.48 -10.12 -20.97
CA ARG A 483 0.15 -8.79 -21.08
C ARG A 483 1.64 -8.71 -20.75
N MET A 484 2.27 -9.78 -20.26
CA MET A 484 3.68 -9.77 -19.88
C MET A 484 4.45 -10.76 -20.76
N LEU A 485 4.96 -10.23 -21.88
CA LEU A 485 5.84 -10.83 -22.91
C LEU A 485 5.19 -11.76 -23.97
N MET A 486 5.01 -11.21 -25.18
CA MET A 486 4.85 -11.95 -26.45
C MET A 486 6.12 -12.71 -26.88
N THR A 487 7.24 -12.57 -26.16
CA THR A 487 8.56 -13.05 -26.59
C THR A 487 8.93 -14.45 -26.09
N ILE A 488 8.10 -15.12 -25.29
CA ILE A 488 8.39 -16.50 -24.83
C ILE A 488 7.61 -17.49 -25.69
N TYR A 489 8.06 -17.65 -26.93
CA TYR A 489 7.46 -18.55 -27.92
C TYR A 489 7.91 -20.02 -27.76
N TYR A 490 8.88 -20.32 -26.87
CA TYR A 490 9.62 -21.59 -26.92
C TYR A 490 9.40 -22.60 -25.79
N THR A 491 8.64 -22.31 -24.74
CA THR A 491 8.28 -23.35 -23.74
C THR A 491 6.88 -23.88 -23.98
N LYS A 492 6.69 -24.73 -24.99
CA LYS A 492 5.54 -25.64 -25.06
C LYS A 492 5.76 -26.75 -24.03
N LEU A 493 5.25 -26.57 -22.82
CA LEU A 493 5.30 -27.61 -21.79
C LEU A 493 4.22 -28.65 -22.09
N THR A 494 4.61 -29.93 -22.10
CA THR A 494 3.65 -31.03 -22.19
C THR A 494 2.90 -31.18 -20.84
N PRO A 495 1.66 -31.70 -20.84
CA PRO A 495 0.90 -31.93 -19.61
C PRO A 495 1.63 -32.78 -18.56
N VAL A 496 2.46 -33.73 -19.01
CA VAL A 496 3.26 -34.62 -18.15
C VAL A 496 4.32 -33.82 -17.38
N VAL A 497 5.12 -33.01 -18.08
CA VAL A 497 6.13 -32.14 -17.45
C VAL A 497 5.47 -31.15 -16.48
N MET A 498 4.27 -30.67 -16.81
CA MET A 498 3.50 -29.80 -15.94
C MET A 498 3.06 -30.50 -14.65
N GLN A 499 2.58 -31.74 -14.75
CA GLN A 499 2.17 -32.54 -13.59
C GLN A 499 3.36 -32.76 -12.64
N GLU A 500 4.51 -33.16 -13.17
CA GLU A 500 5.74 -33.36 -12.39
C GLU A 500 6.18 -32.07 -11.70
N LYS A 501 6.23 -30.94 -12.42
CA LYS A 501 6.66 -29.65 -11.87
C LYS A 501 5.70 -29.12 -10.80
N MET A 502 4.39 -29.34 -10.94
CA MET A 502 3.42 -28.93 -9.93
C MET A 502 3.45 -29.86 -8.69
N ALA A 503 3.69 -31.15 -8.88
CA ALA A 503 3.89 -32.09 -7.76
C ALA A 503 5.17 -31.76 -6.97
N GLU A 504 6.27 -31.43 -7.66
CA GLU A 504 7.51 -30.96 -7.04
C GLU A 504 7.28 -29.65 -6.28
N ALA A 505 6.59 -28.68 -6.89
CA ALA A 505 6.29 -27.39 -6.27
C ALA A 505 5.46 -27.53 -4.99
N THR A 506 4.39 -28.32 -5.01
CA THR A 506 3.52 -28.53 -3.82
C THR A 506 4.30 -29.16 -2.67
N LYS A 507 5.16 -30.14 -2.95
CA LYS A 507 6.03 -30.76 -1.93
C LYS A 507 7.03 -29.76 -1.33
N VAL A 508 7.61 -28.87 -2.14
CA VAL A 508 8.51 -27.81 -1.66
C VAL A 508 7.78 -26.82 -0.75
N LEU A 509 6.55 -26.44 -1.11
CA LEU A 509 5.72 -25.54 -0.31
C LEU A 509 5.36 -26.13 1.06
N GLU A 510 5.03 -27.43 1.11
CA GLU A 510 4.76 -28.14 2.36
C GLU A 510 5.99 -28.16 3.27
N ASN A 511 7.17 -28.45 2.72
CA ASN A 511 8.42 -28.51 3.48
C ASN A 511 8.87 -27.13 4.01
N LYS A 512 8.50 -26.03 3.34
CA LYS A 512 8.87 -24.65 3.73
C LYS A 512 7.78 -23.91 4.52
N SER A 513 6.71 -24.61 4.88
CA SER A 513 5.51 -24.01 5.47
C SER A 513 5.78 -23.23 6.77
N GLU A 514 6.62 -23.76 7.66
CA GLU A 514 6.97 -23.11 8.94
C GLU A 514 7.80 -21.83 8.75
N GLU A 515 8.74 -21.84 7.80
CA GLU A 515 9.59 -20.68 7.48
C GLU A 515 8.78 -19.55 6.84
N SER A 516 7.81 -19.89 5.98
CA SER A 516 6.86 -18.96 5.38
C SER A 516 5.97 -18.29 6.44
N ILE A 517 5.47 -19.06 7.41
CA ILE A 517 4.70 -18.53 8.54
C ILE A 517 5.55 -17.57 9.38
N ARG A 518 6.79 -17.95 9.73
CA ARG A 518 7.69 -17.07 10.51
C ARG A 518 7.98 -15.76 9.79
N THR A 519 8.24 -15.80 8.49
CA THR A 519 8.44 -14.59 7.67
C THR A 519 7.17 -13.74 7.64
N PHE A 520 6.00 -14.36 7.44
CA PHE A 520 4.71 -13.68 7.45
C PHE A 520 4.37 -13.05 8.81
N LEU A 521 4.71 -13.69 9.92
CA LEU A 521 4.50 -13.17 11.27
C LEU A 521 5.41 -11.97 11.55
N LYS A 522 6.67 -12.01 11.12
CA LYS A 522 7.57 -10.83 11.14
C LYS A 522 7.01 -9.68 10.30
N ASP A 523 6.52 -9.97 9.09
CA ASP A 523 5.85 -9.00 8.22
C ASP A 523 4.48 -8.54 8.74
N ALA A 524 3.85 -9.32 9.63
CA ALA A 524 2.61 -8.99 10.32
C ALA A 524 2.87 -8.09 11.53
N GLU A 525 3.98 -8.30 12.24
CA GLU A 525 4.46 -7.45 13.32
C GLU A 525 4.85 -6.06 12.82
N LEU A 526 5.51 -5.95 11.65
CA LEU A 526 5.74 -4.67 10.95
C LEU A 526 4.44 -3.92 10.59
N ARG A 527 3.26 -4.53 10.71
CA ARG A 527 1.97 -3.83 10.54
C ARG A 527 1.52 -3.10 11.80
N GLN A 528 2.14 -3.40 12.94
CA GLN A 528 1.97 -2.71 14.22
C GLN A 528 2.94 -1.53 14.38
N ILE A 529 3.67 -1.14 13.33
CA ILE A 529 4.56 0.04 13.29
C ILE A 529 3.88 1.31 13.86
N GLU A 530 2.56 1.46 13.66
CA GLU A 530 1.80 2.60 14.21
C GLU A 530 1.86 2.72 15.74
N SER A 531 2.10 1.61 16.46
CA SER A 531 2.09 1.57 17.94
C SER A 531 3.47 1.73 18.58
N LYS A 532 4.57 1.53 17.84
CA LYS A 532 5.94 1.51 18.39
C LYS A 532 6.88 2.58 17.82
N MET A 533 6.51 3.27 16.74
CA MET A 533 7.40 4.21 16.05
C MET A 533 6.89 5.66 16.14
N ALA A 534 7.81 6.62 16.24
CA ALA A 534 7.54 8.04 16.10
C ALA A 534 7.66 8.49 14.64
N PHE A 535 6.75 9.40 14.24
CA PHE A 535 6.69 10.00 12.92
C PHE A 535 5.97 11.36 12.98
N HIS A 536 6.13 12.18 11.94
CA HIS A 536 5.48 13.49 11.86
C HIS A 536 4.01 13.43 11.42
N ASN A 537 3.65 12.52 10.51
CA ASN A 537 2.35 12.55 9.84
C ASN A 537 1.72 11.14 9.71
N GLU A 538 0.77 10.82 10.59
CA GLU A 538 0.08 9.52 10.64
C GLU A 538 -0.63 9.15 9.32
N PRO A 539 -1.40 10.05 8.67
CA PRO A 539 -2.00 9.76 7.37
C PRO A 539 -0.99 9.37 6.27
N SER A 540 0.20 10.00 6.28
CA SER A 540 1.27 9.72 5.31
C SER A 540 1.83 8.32 5.47
N ILE A 541 2.11 7.94 6.73
CA ILE A 541 2.58 6.61 7.09
C ILE A 541 1.54 5.55 6.72
N ARG A 542 0.25 5.79 7.03
CA ARG A 542 -0.83 4.89 6.60
C ARG A 542 -0.90 4.72 5.09
N SER A 543 -0.70 5.80 4.34
CA SER A 543 -0.79 5.77 2.88
C SER A 543 0.34 4.96 2.24
N ILE A 544 1.56 5.06 2.78
CA ILE A 544 2.74 4.36 2.25
C ILE A 544 2.77 2.90 2.73
N LEU A 545 2.35 2.63 3.97
CA LEU A 545 2.18 1.27 4.50
C LEU A 545 1.04 0.49 3.82
N ALA A 546 0.09 1.18 3.17
CA ALA A 546 -0.95 0.55 2.38
C ALA A 546 -0.45 0.08 0.99
N ASN A 547 0.53 0.77 0.40
CA ASN A 547 1.09 0.48 -0.93
C ASN A 547 2.51 -0.13 -0.82
N ARG A 548 2.62 -1.22 -0.05
CA ARG A 548 3.89 -1.79 0.40
C ARG A 548 4.81 -2.19 -0.74
N ASN A 549 5.99 -1.57 -0.78
CA ASN A 549 7.17 -2.13 -1.43
C ASN A 549 8.37 -2.05 -0.47
N PRO A 550 8.55 -3.04 0.43
CA PRO A 550 9.61 -3.04 1.45
C PRO A 550 11.02 -2.97 0.85
N ILE A 551 11.20 -3.42 -0.40
CA ILE A 551 12.46 -3.36 -1.13
C ILE A 551 12.93 -1.91 -1.34
N GLY A 552 12.03 -0.94 -1.30
CA GLY A 552 12.34 0.48 -1.46
C GLY A 552 12.55 1.25 -0.16
N TRP A 553 12.69 0.60 1.00
CA TRP A 553 12.99 1.29 2.26
C TRP A 553 14.49 1.30 2.54
N GLU A 554 14.97 2.38 3.12
CA GLU A 554 16.40 2.60 3.35
C GLU A 554 16.67 2.97 4.81
N LEU A 555 17.56 2.22 5.45
CA LEU A 555 18.01 2.48 6.81
C LEU A 555 18.90 3.74 6.81
N ARG A 556 18.60 4.66 7.73
CA ARG A 556 19.38 5.88 7.99
C ARG A 556 19.92 5.81 9.43
N HIS A 557 20.99 6.56 9.72
CA HIS A 557 21.64 6.49 11.04
C HIS A 557 20.71 6.84 12.23
N HIS A 558 19.69 7.69 12.02
CA HIS A 558 18.73 8.10 13.05
C HIS A 558 17.29 7.58 12.83
N GLY A 559 17.07 6.66 11.87
CA GLY A 559 15.76 6.02 11.63
C GLY A 559 15.60 5.34 10.28
N LEU A 560 14.37 5.19 9.78
CA LEU A 560 14.06 4.47 8.53
C LEU A 560 13.31 5.37 7.53
N CYS A 561 13.81 5.42 6.29
CA CYS A 561 13.21 6.18 5.20
C CYS A 561 12.28 5.28 4.36
N LEU A 562 10.97 5.53 4.43
CA LEU A 562 9.96 4.77 3.69
C LEU A 562 9.89 5.14 2.19
N ALA A 563 10.55 6.23 1.81
CA ALA A 563 10.65 6.70 0.42
C ALA A 563 11.96 6.28 -0.28
N GLY A 564 12.84 5.53 0.40
CA GLY A 564 14.06 4.97 -0.17
C GLY A 564 15.06 6.00 -0.71
N GLY A 565 15.15 7.18 -0.08
CA GLY A 565 16.08 8.23 -0.51
C GLY A 565 15.76 8.81 -1.90
N ASN A 566 14.53 8.65 -2.40
CA ASN A 566 14.19 9.10 -3.75
C ASN A 566 14.19 10.63 -3.86
N ASN A 567 15.25 11.19 -4.44
CA ASN A 567 15.45 12.62 -4.65
C ASN A 567 14.98 13.11 -6.04
N VAL A 568 14.56 12.21 -6.94
CA VAL A 568 14.24 12.56 -8.34
C VAL A 568 12.77 12.90 -8.49
N MET A 569 12.49 14.14 -8.89
CA MET A 569 11.16 14.57 -9.31
C MET A 569 10.94 14.16 -10.78
N THR A 570 10.29 13.02 -11.01
CA THR A 570 9.82 12.66 -12.36
C THR A 570 8.49 13.33 -12.64
N ASP A 571 8.42 14.19 -13.67
CA ASP A 571 7.20 14.89 -14.10
C ASP A 571 6.02 13.95 -14.39
N GLU A 572 6.30 12.68 -14.65
CA GLU A 572 5.33 11.67 -15.02
C GLU A 572 4.51 11.13 -13.82
N VAL A 573 5.00 11.24 -12.58
CA VAL A 573 4.33 10.62 -11.41
C VAL A 573 4.50 11.41 -10.10
N LYS A 574 3.72 12.48 -9.93
CA LYS A 574 3.60 13.25 -8.66
C LYS A 574 3.08 12.44 -7.44
N SER A 575 2.78 11.14 -7.60
CA SER A 575 2.28 10.27 -6.53
C SER A 575 3.33 9.34 -5.93
N ILE A 576 4.56 9.30 -6.47
CA ILE A 576 5.64 8.48 -5.89
C ILE A 576 6.18 9.20 -4.65
N ALA A 577 6.46 8.46 -3.58
CA ALA A 577 7.10 9.04 -2.40
C ALA A 577 8.56 9.40 -2.70
N GLY A 578 8.99 10.58 -2.27
CA GLY A 578 10.36 11.06 -2.40
C GLY A 578 10.61 12.30 -1.54
N CYS A 579 11.86 12.76 -1.48
CA CYS A 579 12.23 13.98 -0.75
C CYS A 579 11.59 15.23 -1.37
N TRP A 580 11.34 15.25 -2.68
CA TRP A 580 10.66 16.35 -3.36
C TRP A 580 9.18 16.51 -2.95
N ASN A 581 8.57 15.48 -2.38
CA ASN A 581 7.26 15.57 -1.75
C ASN A 581 7.31 15.08 -0.31
N GLY A 582 8.36 15.34 0.46
CA GLY A 582 8.40 14.92 1.88
C GLY A 582 7.95 16.01 2.86
N GLY A 583 7.80 17.25 2.41
CA GLY A 583 7.57 18.42 3.28
C GLY A 583 6.09 18.70 3.59
N GLU A 584 5.87 19.95 4.03
CA GLU A 584 4.58 20.45 4.50
C GLU A 584 3.50 20.48 3.41
N LEU A 585 2.25 20.50 3.84
CA LEU A 585 1.09 20.48 2.94
C LEU A 585 0.89 21.86 2.31
N ILE A 586 0.97 21.96 0.98
CA ILE A 586 0.72 23.19 0.21
C ILE A 586 -0.78 23.35 -0.06
N GLN A 587 -1.40 22.28 -0.58
CA GLN A 587 -2.80 22.31 -0.95
C GLN A 587 -3.49 21.10 -0.35
N ASP A 588 -4.37 21.39 0.60
CA ASP A 588 -5.25 20.38 1.17
C ASP A 588 -6.36 20.06 0.19
N SER A 589 -6.60 18.76 0.01
CA SER A 589 -7.65 18.27 -0.86
C SER A 589 -8.43 17.20 -0.13
N THR A 590 -9.70 17.03 -0.49
CA THR A 590 -10.55 15.98 0.08
C THR A 590 -10.03 14.56 -0.17
N ASN A 591 -8.98 14.41 -0.98
CA ASN A 591 -8.37 13.14 -1.33
C ASN A 591 -6.85 13.20 -1.03
N PHE A 592 -6.40 12.54 0.04
CA PHE A 592 -5.00 12.56 0.51
C PHE A 592 -3.94 12.27 -0.56
N SER A 593 -4.29 11.50 -1.61
CA SER A 593 -3.42 11.22 -2.76
C SER A 593 -3.19 12.38 -3.73
N LYS A 594 -3.96 13.47 -3.58
CA LYS A 594 -3.87 14.71 -4.38
C LYS A 594 -3.34 15.88 -3.58
N ASN A 595 -3.04 15.65 -2.31
CA ASN A 595 -2.37 16.64 -1.48
C ASN A 595 -1.03 16.95 -2.11
N ILE A 596 -0.85 18.24 -2.42
CA ILE A 596 0.42 18.72 -2.93
C ILE A 596 1.21 19.15 -1.71
N HIS A 597 2.43 18.66 -1.62
CA HIS A 597 3.33 18.96 -0.54
C HIS A 597 4.60 19.59 -1.07
N HIS A 598 5.24 20.37 -0.22
CA HIS A 598 6.56 20.93 -0.49
C HIS A 598 7.62 19.84 -0.53
N ASN A 599 8.78 20.18 -1.08
CA ASN A 599 10.00 19.44 -0.83
C ASN A 599 10.30 19.41 0.67
N VAL A 600 11.06 18.40 1.09
CA VAL A 600 11.65 18.39 2.42
C VAL A 600 12.42 19.71 2.62
N GLY A 601 12.22 20.33 3.79
CA GLY A 601 12.83 21.61 4.13
C GLY A 601 14.35 21.51 4.30
N HIS A 602 15.04 22.65 4.18
CA HIS A 602 16.50 22.81 4.22
C HIS A 602 17.27 22.14 3.07
N SER A 603 17.03 20.85 2.79
CA SER A 603 17.64 20.11 1.67
C SER A 603 16.98 18.74 1.46
N ASN A 604 17.33 18.07 0.35
CA ASN A 604 17.02 16.66 0.19
C ASN A 604 17.71 15.82 1.28
N GLU A 605 17.14 14.67 1.63
CA GLU A 605 17.63 13.77 2.69
C GLU A 605 17.57 14.31 4.13
N ASN A 606 17.01 15.50 4.36
CA ASN A 606 16.67 15.98 5.70
C ASN A 606 15.45 15.23 6.30
N CYS A 607 15.68 13.97 6.63
CA CYS A 607 14.62 13.03 6.98
C CYS A 607 13.89 13.40 8.28
N VAL A 608 14.51 14.14 9.20
CA VAL A 608 13.85 14.62 10.42
C VAL A 608 12.71 15.61 10.16
N ARG A 609 12.62 16.22 8.97
CA ARG A 609 11.45 17.02 8.55
C ARG A 609 10.57 16.32 7.52
N CYS A 610 10.92 15.10 7.16
CA CYS A 610 10.24 14.35 6.12
C CYS A 610 9.05 13.58 6.69
N ARG A 611 7.87 13.71 6.07
CA ARG A 611 6.67 12.97 6.49
C ARG A 611 6.74 11.46 6.22
N TRP A 612 7.70 11.02 5.41
CA TRP A 612 7.94 9.62 5.08
C TRP A 612 8.90 8.93 6.07
N PHE A 613 9.41 9.68 7.03
CA PHE A 613 10.40 9.19 8.00
C PHE A 613 9.71 8.61 9.24
N ILE A 614 10.23 7.48 9.69
CA ILE A 614 9.84 6.79 10.93
C ILE A 614 11.08 6.49 11.75
N THR A 615 10.96 6.52 13.07
CA THR A 615 12.05 6.20 13.99
C THR A 615 11.51 5.51 15.24
N ASP A 616 12.34 4.78 15.97
CA ASP A 616 11.98 4.08 17.21
C ASP A 616 12.98 4.38 18.33
N ALA A 617 12.72 3.81 19.51
CA ALA A 617 13.54 4.06 20.70
C ALA A 617 15.01 3.59 20.55
N SER A 618 15.32 2.67 19.63
CA SER A 618 16.71 2.22 19.40
C SER A 618 17.59 3.33 18.81
N TYR A 619 16.97 4.30 18.12
CA TYR A 619 17.65 5.43 17.50
C TYR A 619 17.81 6.65 18.43
N LEU A 620 17.37 6.59 19.69
CA LEU A 620 17.47 7.73 20.62
C LEU A 620 18.89 8.31 20.75
N PRO A 621 19.97 7.50 20.91
CA PRO A 621 21.33 8.04 20.94
C PRO A 621 21.73 8.75 19.64
N ALA A 622 21.32 8.22 18.49
CA ALA A 622 21.61 8.81 17.17
C ALA A 622 20.82 10.11 16.94
N LEU A 623 19.57 10.17 17.39
CA LEU A 623 18.75 11.38 17.36
C LEU A 623 19.32 12.48 18.25
N ASN A 624 19.84 12.13 19.43
CA ASN A 624 20.52 13.09 20.32
C ASN A 624 21.81 13.64 19.67
N ALA A 625 22.61 12.78 19.04
CA ALA A 625 23.80 13.22 18.31
C ALA A 625 23.44 14.18 17.16
N HIS A 626 22.41 13.84 16.39
CA HIS A 626 21.91 14.70 15.31
C HIS A 626 21.38 16.05 15.83
N LEU A 627 20.64 16.03 16.95
CA LEU A 627 20.14 17.23 17.63
C LEU A 627 21.29 18.17 18.03
N ASN A 628 22.33 17.64 18.67
CA ASN A 628 23.52 18.41 19.06
C ASN A 628 24.25 19.01 17.85
N PHE A 629 24.29 18.27 16.74
CA PHE A 629 24.93 18.73 15.51
C PHE A 629 24.13 19.85 14.81
N MET A 630 22.80 19.76 14.79
CA MET A 630 21.96 20.86 14.29
C MET A 630 22.11 22.11 15.14
N SER A 631 22.22 21.97 16.47
CA SER A 631 22.50 23.08 17.39
C SER A 631 23.83 23.77 17.05
N TYR A 632 24.88 23.01 16.77
CA TYR A 632 26.18 23.56 16.37
C TYR A 632 26.12 24.35 15.05
N LYS A 633 25.43 23.80 14.04
CA LYS A 633 25.28 24.50 12.75
C LYS A 633 24.45 25.79 12.88
N ALA A 634 23.37 25.76 13.66
CA ALA A 634 22.58 26.97 13.96
C ALA A 634 23.44 28.03 14.66
N TYR A 635 24.22 27.64 15.67
CA TYR A 635 25.12 28.54 16.40
C TYR A 635 26.17 29.19 15.49
N ASN A 636 26.83 28.40 14.62
CA ASN A 636 27.82 28.94 13.69
C ASN A 636 27.23 29.94 12.68
N ALA A 637 26.04 29.64 12.13
CA ALA A 637 25.35 30.54 11.21
C ALA A 637 24.95 31.85 11.93
N ALA A 638 24.42 31.75 13.15
CA ALA A 638 24.07 32.92 13.98
C ALA A 638 25.30 33.77 14.33
N ASN A 639 26.40 33.15 14.75
CA ASN A 639 27.65 33.85 15.03
C ASN A 639 28.23 34.58 13.81
N LEU A 640 28.14 33.96 12.64
CA LEU A 640 28.59 34.60 11.40
C LEU A 640 27.65 35.75 11.00
N ALA A 641 26.35 35.62 11.23
CA ALA A 641 25.40 36.72 11.05
C ALA A 641 25.76 37.91 11.95
N ALA A 642 25.97 37.69 13.25
CA ALA A 642 26.33 38.73 14.21
C ALA A 642 27.64 39.47 13.84
N LYS A 643 28.65 38.75 13.32
CA LYS A 643 29.88 39.39 12.82
C LYS A 643 29.63 40.30 11.62
N ILE A 644 28.80 39.85 10.67
CA ILE A 644 28.44 40.66 9.49
C ILE A 644 27.55 41.84 9.90
N GLU A 645 26.70 41.69 10.90
CA GLU A 645 25.87 42.76 11.46
C GLU A 645 26.73 43.88 12.04
N ALA A 646 27.79 43.55 12.80
CA ALA A 646 28.75 44.55 13.27
C ALA A 646 29.45 45.30 12.12
N ASP A 647 29.79 44.61 11.02
CA ASP A 647 30.34 45.27 9.82
C ASP A 647 29.31 46.19 9.15
N ILE A 648 28.03 45.80 9.12
CA ILE A 648 26.93 46.62 8.60
C ILE A 648 26.77 47.89 9.44
N GLU A 649 26.72 47.76 10.78
CA GLU A 649 26.62 48.89 11.71
C GLU A 649 27.75 49.89 11.47
N SER A 650 28.99 49.42 11.32
CA SER A 650 30.14 50.30 11.03
C SER A 650 30.01 51.09 9.71
N LEU A 651 29.40 50.49 8.67
CA LEU A 651 29.15 51.18 7.40
C LEU A 651 27.95 52.11 7.47
N GLU A 652 26.95 51.79 8.28
CA GLU A 652 25.79 52.64 8.54
C GLU A 652 26.20 53.90 9.33
N GLU A 653 27.12 53.77 10.28
CA GLU A 653 27.75 54.91 10.95
C GLU A 653 28.48 55.83 9.95
N LEU A 654 29.32 55.26 9.07
CA LEU A 654 30.00 56.04 8.01
C LEU A 654 29.03 56.70 7.03
N LYS A 655 27.89 56.05 6.74
CA LYS A 655 26.83 56.64 5.93
C LYS A 655 26.20 57.83 6.64
N TYR A 656 25.89 57.69 7.92
CA TYR A 656 25.35 58.77 8.75
C TYR A 656 26.32 59.96 8.86
N GLU A 657 27.63 59.71 9.02
CA GLU A 657 28.67 60.75 9.01
C GLU A 657 28.74 61.50 7.67
N ALA A 658 28.62 60.77 6.54
CA ALA A 658 28.61 61.39 5.21
C ALA A 658 27.37 62.28 5.01
N GLU A 659 26.20 61.83 5.49
CA GLU A 659 24.95 62.60 5.46
C GLU A 659 25.06 63.88 6.31
N LEU A 660 25.60 63.79 7.53
CA LEU A 660 25.88 64.96 8.38
C LEU A 660 26.82 65.98 7.72
N GLN A 661 27.80 65.51 6.94
CA GLN A 661 28.74 66.37 6.22
C GLN A 661 28.24 66.84 4.85
N ASN A 662 27.00 66.53 4.45
CA ASN A 662 26.44 66.80 3.12
C ASN A 662 27.30 66.23 1.96
N LYS A 663 27.94 65.08 2.17
CA LYS A 663 28.74 64.38 1.15
C LYS A 663 28.03 63.10 0.70
N PRO A 664 28.12 62.71 -0.58
CA PRO A 664 27.52 61.47 -1.06
C PRO A 664 28.26 60.25 -0.51
N PHE A 665 27.52 59.28 0.05
CA PHE A 665 28.06 58.00 0.50
C PHE A 665 28.48 57.14 -0.71
N LEU A 666 29.74 56.69 -0.76
CA LEU A 666 30.30 55.99 -1.93
C LEU A 666 30.25 54.46 -1.81
N LYS A 667 29.96 53.90 -0.63
CA LYS A 667 30.05 52.45 -0.33
C LYS A 667 28.70 51.70 -0.37
N HIS A 668 27.72 52.20 -1.12
CA HIS A 668 26.38 51.58 -1.22
C HIS A 668 26.42 50.10 -1.66
N HIS A 669 27.28 49.75 -2.60
CA HIS A 669 27.43 48.38 -3.08
C HIS A 669 27.98 47.44 -2.01
N GLU A 670 28.89 47.93 -1.17
CA GLU A 670 29.48 47.16 -0.06
C GLU A 670 28.42 46.87 1.01
N LEU A 671 27.66 47.90 1.41
CA LEU A 671 26.54 47.76 2.35
C LEU A 671 25.51 46.75 1.83
N GLN A 672 25.06 46.88 0.58
CA GLN A 672 24.09 45.96 -0.01
C GLN A 672 24.60 44.50 -0.05
N SER A 673 25.89 44.30 -0.36
CA SER A 673 26.52 42.98 -0.36
C SER A 673 26.54 42.36 1.04
N LEU A 674 26.88 43.15 2.08
CA LEU A 674 26.87 42.71 3.46
C LEU A 674 25.45 42.40 3.95
N THR A 675 24.46 43.25 3.66
CA THR A 675 23.05 42.99 4.03
C THR A 675 22.54 41.68 3.41
N ARG A 676 22.84 41.42 2.13
CA ARG A 676 22.50 40.13 1.48
C ARG A 676 23.19 38.96 2.17
N ARG A 677 24.46 39.09 2.54
CA ARG A 677 25.21 38.03 3.25
C ARG A 677 24.64 37.80 4.65
N HIS A 678 24.28 38.85 5.38
CA HIS A 678 23.63 38.78 6.68
C HIS A 678 22.30 38.03 6.61
N GLN A 679 21.41 38.44 5.69
CA GLN A 679 20.13 37.76 5.45
C GLN A 679 20.31 36.27 5.12
N LYS A 680 21.32 35.93 4.30
CA LYS A 680 21.63 34.52 4.01
C LYS A 680 21.96 33.73 5.28
N GLN A 681 22.77 34.27 6.19
CA GLN A 681 23.14 33.59 7.44
C GLN A 681 21.96 33.46 8.41
N LEU A 682 21.09 34.47 8.48
CA LEU A 682 19.87 34.39 9.29
C LEU A 682 18.92 33.29 8.80
N VAL A 683 18.70 33.19 7.48
CA VAL A 683 17.87 32.12 6.90
C VAL A 683 18.46 30.74 7.18
N GLU A 684 19.78 30.59 7.05
CA GLU A 684 20.46 29.33 7.33
C GLU A 684 20.33 28.93 8.82
N SER A 685 20.52 29.88 9.73
CA SER A 685 20.35 29.68 11.17
C SER A 685 18.92 29.26 11.54
N ASP A 686 17.92 29.90 10.93
CA ASP A 686 16.50 29.56 11.11
C ASP A 686 16.18 28.15 10.61
N GLU A 687 16.70 27.74 9.45
CA GLU A 687 16.50 26.38 8.93
C GLU A 687 17.15 25.31 9.81
N TYR A 688 18.38 25.50 10.31
CA TYR A 688 18.98 24.56 11.30
C TYR A 688 18.18 24.50 12.61
N THR A 689 17.61 25.62 13.04
CA THR A 689 16.75 25.67 14.23
C THR A 689 15.46 24.87 14.01
N LYS A 690 14.85 24.95 12.83
CA LYS A 690 13.68 24.13 12.48
C LYS A 690 14.01 22.64 12.45
N ASP A 691 15.17 22.25 11.93
CA ASP A 691 15.64 20.86 11.93
C ASP A 691 15.87 20.35 13.36
N TRP A 692 16.43 21.20 14.21
CA TRP A 692 16.58 20.94 15.64
C TRP A 692 15.23 20.72 16.32
N ILE A 693 14.24 21.59 16.09
CA ILE A 693 12.88 21.46 16.64
C ILE A 693 12.21 20.18 16.16
N ALA A 694 12.35 19.83 14.87
CA ALA A 694 11.77 18.63 14.30
C ALA A 694 12.34 17.36 14.94
N THR A 695 13.67 17.31 15.11
CA THR A 695 14.39 16.23 15.79
C THR A 695 13.94 16.10 17.25
N PHE A 696 13.84 17.23 17.97
CA PHE A 696 13.39 17.25 19.36
C PHE A 696 11.95 16.72 19.51
N ASN A 697 11.05 17.10 18.60
CA ASN A 697 9.68 16.61 18.62
C ASN A 697 9.59 15.09 18.40
N LEU A 698 10.45 14.51 17.56
CA LEU A 698 10.53 13.05 17.38
C LEU A 698 11.03 12.37 18.67
N ILE A 699 12.08 12.90 19.30
CA ILE A 699 12.59 12.40 20.58
C ILE A 699 11.50 12.45 21.65
N ARG A 700 10.81 13.60 21.81
CA ARG A 700 9.73 13.75 22.79
C ARG A 700 8.62 12.73 22.57
N ARG A 701 8.21 12.52 21.31
CA ARG A 701 7.18 11.54 20.96
C ARG A 701 7.61 10.10 21.26
N LEU A 702 8.88 9.75 21.06
CA LEU A 702 9.42 8.45 21.46
C LEU A 702 9.37 8.26 22.97
N VAL A 703 9.78 9.27 23.74
CA VAL A 703 9.72 9.24 25.20
C VAL A 703 8.28 9.07 25.70
N GLU A 704 7.32 9.80 25.11
CA GLU A 704 5.88 9.64 25.42
C GLU A 704 5.37 8.22 25.09
N ILE A 705 5.79 7.63 23.95
CA ILE A 705 5.41 6.27 23.55
C ILE A 705 5.95 5.26 24.56
N GLU A 706 7.20 5.39 24.99
CA GLU A 706 7.83 4.47 25.94
C GLU A 706 7.27 4.63 27.37
N GLN A 707 6.93 5.85 27.80
CA GLN A 707 6.33 6.12 29.11
C GLN A 707 4.92 5.52 29.26
N ASN A 708 4.18 5.40 28.16
CA ASN A 708 2.83 4.84 28.14
C ASN A 708 2.78 3.30 28.00
N ARG A 709 3.94 2.61 27.95
CA ARG A 709 3.98 1.14 27.90
C ARG A 709 3.76 0.54 29.30
N ASN A 710 2.88 -0.46 29.38
CA ASN A 710 2.61 -1.20 30.62
C ASN A 710 3.83 -2.05 31.01
N GLU A 711 4.05 -2.21 32.33
CA GLU A 711 5.18 -2.98 32.86
C GLU A 711 5.20 -4.45 32.37
N ASP A 712 4.05 -5.06 32.06
CA ASP A 712 3.98 -6.45 31.58
C ASP A 712 4.52 -6.69 30.13
N GLU A 713 4.79 -5.64 29.34
CA GLU A 713 5.43 -5.75 28.00
C GLU A 713 6.98 -5.81 28.09
N HIS A 714 7.51 -6.56 29.05
CA HIS A 714 8.94 -6.58 29.38
C HIS A 714 9.86 -7.18 28.30
N GLN A 715 9.36 -7.94 27.32
CA GLN A 715 10.23 -8.63 26.35
C GLN A 715 10.86 -7.71 25.29
N ILE A 716 10.33 -6.49 25.11
CA ILE A 716 10.87 -5.49 24.14
C ILE A 716 11.02 -4.11 24.80
N LYS A 717 11.19 -4.07 26.13
CA LYS A 717 11.91 -2.94 26.73
C LYS A 717 13.36 -3.12 26.27
N LEU A 718 13.81 -2.33 25.29
CA LEU A 718 15.19 -2.38 24.80
C LEU A 718 16.12 -2.33 26.01
N VAL A 719 16.92 -3.40 26.17
CA VAL A 719 17.90 -3.61 27.25
C VAL A 719 18.92 -2.47 27.36
N ALA A 720 18.94 -1.55 26.40
CA ALA A 720 19.80 -0.36 26.37
C ALA A 720 19.20 0.89 27.06
N VAL A 721 17.89 0.92 27.34
CA VAL A 721 17.27 1.99 28.12
C VAL A 721 17.08 1.41 29.52
N GLY A 722 18.00 1.72 30.43
CA GLY A 722 17.91 1.28 31.80
C GLY A 722 16.78 1.98 32.55
N SER A 723 17.03 2.36 33.79
CA SER A 723 16.02 2.96 34.66
C SER A 723 15.40 4.22 34.04
N GLN A 724 14.28 4.70 34.60
CA GLN A 724 13.61 5.94 34.17
C GLN A 724 14.55 7.18 34.11
N GLU A 725 15.72 7.10 34.76
CA GLU A 725 16.79 8.10 34.73
C GLU A 725 17.66 8.07 33.45
N ASP A 726 17.71 6.95 32.71
CA ASP A 726 18.48 6.80 31.47
C ASP A 726 17.80 7.43 30.24
N ILE A 727 16.52 7.81 30.37
CA ILE A 727 15.76 8.57 29.36
C ILE A 727 15.96 10.08 29.55
N LYS A 728 17.03 10.51 30.24
CA LYS A 728 17.39 11.93 30.30
C LYS A 728 17.93 12.37 28.94
N ILE A 729 17.13 13.19 28.24
CA ILE A 729 17.56 13.93 27.06
C ILE A 729 18.76 14.78 27.47
N GLY A 730 19.95 14.42 26.98
CA GLY A 730 21.18 15.18 27.16
C GLY A 730 21.16 16.45 26.31
N PHE A 731 20.20 17.35 26.57
CA PHE A 731 20.23 18.69 26.00
C PHE A 731 21.31 19.48 26.73
N ILE A 732 22.23 20.03 25.96
CA ILE A 732 23.42 20.69 26.49
C ILE A 732 23.26 22.19 26.22
N GLU A 733 22.58 22.87 27.13
CA GLU A 733 22.75 24.32 27.30
C GLU A 733 24.12 24.54 27.97
N THR A 734 25.19 24.59 27.17
CA THR A 734 26.53 24.88 27.68
C THR A 734 27.14 26.09 27.01
N THR A 735 27.76 26.94 27.82
CA THR A 735 28.61 28.04 27.38
C THR A 735 30.00 27.58 26.92
N SER A 736 30.36 26.31 27.18
CA SER A 736 31.64 25.72 26.78
C SER A 736 31.58 25.22 25.33
N GLU A 737 32.32 25.90 24.45
CA GLU A 737 32.50 25.48 23.05
C GLU A 737 33.28 24.16 22.96
N LEU A 738 34.31 23.97 23.81
CA LEU A 738 35.13 22.76 23.80
C LEU A 738 34.30 21.50 24.12
N LEU A 739 33.34 21.61 25.03
CA LEU A 739 32.48 20.50 25.42
C LEU A 739 31.56 20.09 24.26
N HIS A 740 30.92 21.08 23.62
CA HIS A 740 30.05 20.84 22.48
C HIS A 740 30.83 20.17 21.34
N LEU A 741 31.98 20.74 20.96
CA LEU A 741 32.84 20.18 19.91
C LEU A 741 33.35 18.76 20.24
N SER A 742 33.69 18.50 21.50
CA SER A 742 34.17 17.19 21.94
C SER A 742 33.10 16.11 21.84
N LEU A 743 31.86 16.43 22.17
CA LEU A 743 30.73 15.50 22.06
C LEU A 743 30.35 15.22 20.61
N LEU A 744 30.35 16.25 19.75
CA LEU A 744 30.12 16.06 18.31
C LEU A 744 31.14 15.13 17.69
N CYS A 745 32.41 15.30 18.06
CA CYS A 745 33.49 14.45 17.56
C CYS A 745 33.45 13.03 18.15
N GLU A 746 32.95 12.85 19.38
CA GLU A 746 32.72 11.54 19.99
C GLU A 746 31.59 10.80 19.25
N ASP A 747 30.47 11.48 19.01
CA ASP A 747 29.31 10.91 18.30
C ASP A 747 29.63 10.59 16.83
N ALA A 748 30.44 11.43 16.17
CA ALA A 748 30.85 11.21 14.79
C ALA A 748 31.73 9.97 14.60
N GLU A 749 32.40 9.46 15.64
CA GLU A 749 33.13 8.18 15.53
C GLU A 749 32.16 6.97 15.45
N ILE A 750 30.92 7.14 15.94
CA ILE A 750 29.89 6.08 16.00
C ILE A 750 29.01 6.09 14.74
N TYR A 751 28.66 7.29 14.24
CA TYR A 751 27.72 7.47 13.14
C TYR A 751 28.40 7.97 11.86
N PRO A 752 28.56 7.13 10.81
CA PRO A 752 29.26 7.50 9.58
C PRO A 752 28.66 8.70 8.83
N ASP A 753 27.33 8.77 8.71
CA ASP A 753 26.66 9.90 8.04
C ASP A 753 26.96 11.24 8.76
N LEU A 754 27.04 11.20 10.10
CA LEU A 754 27.37 12.36 10.91
C LEU A 754 28.85 12.75 10.75
N LEU A 755 29.74 11.76 10.63
CA LEU A 755 31.16 11.98 10.37
C LEU A 755 31.40 12.72 9.06
N ASP A 756 30.74 12.29 7.99
CA ASP A 756 30.87 12.90 6.66
C ASP A 756 30.40 14.37 6.68
N ASP A 757 29.34 14.66 7.42
CA ASP A 757 28.87 16.02 7.59
C ASP A 757 29.75 16.85 8.53
N LEU A 758 30.28 16.27 9.60
CA LEU A 758 31.19 16.93 10.53
C LEU A 758 32.48 17.34 9.81
N LYS A 759 33.01 16.48 8.93
CA LYS A 759 34.22 16.76 8.13
C LYS A 759 34.08 17.97 7.22
N LYS A 760 32.86 18.34 6.80
CA LYS A 760 32.58 19.55 6.02
C LYS A 760 32.65 20.83 6.86
N THR A 761 32.74 20.72 8.18
CA THR A 761 32.81 21.83 9.12
C THR A 761 34.22 21.96 9.73
N SER A 762 34.51 23.09 10.35
CA SER A 762 35.76 23.31 11.07
C SER A 762 35.78 22.69 12.48
N ALA A 763 34.75 21.94 12.89
CA ALA A 763 34.60 21.44 14.26
C ALA A 763 35.82 20.66 14.78
N ILE A 764 36.36 19.75 13.96
CA ILE A 764 37.53 18.93 14.32
C ILE A 764 38.77 19.82 14.52
N GLN A 765 38.93 20.82 13.66
CA GLN A 765 40.07 21.75 13.67
C GLN A 765 39.99 22.68 14.89
N GLU A 766 38.82 23.27 15.16
CA GLU A 766 38.58 24.15 16.29
C GLU A 766 38.80 23.42 17.62
N ARG A 767 38.28 22.19 17.75
CA ARG A 767 38.53 21.36 18.93
C ARG A 767 40.01 21.08 19.12
N THR A 768 40.69 20.67 18.03
CA THR A 768 42.11 20.36 18.06
C THR A 768 42.94 21.58 18.43
N ARG A 769 42.57 22.76 17.93
CA ARG A 769 43.18 24.05 18.29
C ARG A 769 43.02 24.35 19.77
N SER A 770 41.81 24.20 20.33
CA SER A 770 41.54 24.41 21.75
C SER A 770 42.34 23.45 22.64
N LEU A 771 42.37 22.16 22.33
CA LEU A 771 43.18 21.17 23.06
C LEU A 771 44.68 21.48 22.96
N SER A 772 45.15 21.88 21.78
CA SER A 772 46.55 22.24 21.56
C SER A 772 46.96 23.49 22.34
N GLN A 773 46.08 24.48 22.47
CA GLN A 773 46.32 25.65 23.32
C GLN A 773 46.44 25.25 24.79
N ILE A 774 45.60 24.34 25.27
CA ILE A 774 45.69 23.79 26.63
C ILE A 774 47.00 23.02 26.83
N MET A 775 47.44 22.23 25.85
CA MET A 775 48.74 21.54 25.90
C MET A 775 49.90 22.53 26.01
N ILE A 776 49.91 23.59 25.20
CA ILE A 776 50.96 24.63 25.20
C ILE A 776 51.01 25.35 26.54
N ARG A 777 49.86 25.77 27.10
CA ARG A 777 49.79 26.44 28.41
C ARG A 777 50.37 25.58 29.53
N ASN A 778 50.23 24.26 29.41
CA ASN A 778 50.76 23.28 30.36
C ASN A 778 52.18 22.76 30.01
N GLY A 779 52.86 23.38 29.02
CA GLY A 779 54.25 23.06 28.67
C GLY A 779 54.45 21.83 27.78
N TYR A 780 53.45 21.40 27.02
CA TYR A 780 53.54 20.24 26.10
C TYR A 780 53.47 20.65 24.63
N LEU A 781 54.28 20.02 23.79
CA LEU A 781 54.26 20.23 22.34
C LEU A 781 52.89 19.84 21.73
N PRO A 782 52.25 20.71 20.93
CA PRO A 782 50.93 20.49 20.35
C PRO A 782 50.95 19.51 19.16
N HIS A 783 51.30 18.25 19.42
CA HIS A 783 51.46 17.22 18.38
C HIS A 783 50.19 16.95 17.58
N LEU A 784 49.00 17.20 18.15
CA LEU A 784 47.74 17.05 17.44
C LEU A 784 47.67 17.91 16.16
N LEU A 785 48.34 19.06 16.11
CA LEU A 785 48.38 19.93 14.93
C LEU A 785 49.20 19.36 13.77
N LEU A 786 50.06 18.35 14.03
CA LEU A 786 50.88 17.70 13.01
C LEU A 786 50.15 16.54 12.31
N LEU A 787 48.99 16.14 12.84
CA LEU A 787 48.20 15.03 12.35
C LEU A 787 47.22 15.48 11.26
N ASP A 788 46.84 14.56 10.37
CA ASP A 788 45.72 14.79 9.44
C ASP A 788 44.36 14.82 10.18
N GLN A 789 43.29 15.25 9.50
CA GLN A 789 41.97 15.43 10.11
C GLN A 789 41.38 14.15 10.72
N ASP A 790 41.64 12.98 10.14
CA ASP A 790 41.12 11.69 10.63
C ASP A 790 41.91 11.24 11.86
N GLN A 791 43.24 11.39 11.81
CA GLN A 791 44.12 11.14 12.94
C GLN A 791 43.84 12.09 14.10
N GLN A 792 43.57 13.37 13.83
CA GLN A 792 43.16 14.36 14.84
C GLN A 792 41.89 13.93 15.56
N LEU A 793 40.88 13.45 14.81
CA LEU A 793 39.61 12.98 15.39
C LEU A 793 39.84 11.84 16.39
N ILE A 794 40.53 10.78 15.94
CA ILE A 794 40.77 9.56 16.71
C ILE A 794 41.67 9.84 17.92
N ALA A 795 42.78 10.55 17.72
CA ALA A 795 43.76 10.83 18.78
C ALA A 795 43.16 11.72 19.88
N ALA A 796 42.43 12.76 19.52
CA ALA A 796 41.79 13.64 20.49
C ALA A 796 40.61 12.96 21.21
N ASN A 797 39.81 12.13 20.53
CA ASN A 797 38.78 11.31 21.19
C ASN A 797 39.40 10.35 22.21
N ALA A 798 40.48 9.65 21.84
CA ALA A 798 41.19 8.75 22.74
C ALA A 798 41.75 9.47 23.96
N MET A 799 42.33 10.66 23.77
CA MET A 799 42.82 11.52 24.86
C MET A 799 41.69 11.87 25.84
N ILE A 800 40.57 12.39 25.34
CA ILE A 800 39.44 12.82 26.18
C ILE A 800 38.80 11.63 26.89
N ARG A 801 38.54 10.51 26.19
CA ARG A 801 37.99 9.28 26.80
C ARG A 801 38.86 8.77 27.95
N ALA A 802 40.18 8.82 27.79
CA ALA A 802 41.11 8.40 28.85
C ALA A 802 41.04 9.32 30.08
N MET A 803 40.90 10.62 29.87
CA MET A 803 40.70 11.59 30.95
C MET A 803 39.34 11.38 31.64
N THR A 804 38.28 11.19 30.87
CA THR A 804 36.93 10.97 31.40
C THR A 804 36.81 9.70 32.23
N LYS A 805 37.51 8.62 31.86
CA LYS A 805 37.54 7.37 32.65
C LYS A 805 38.11 7.54 34.06
N GLN A 806 38.91 8.58 34.31
CA GLN A 806 39.48 8.85 35.64
C GLN A 806 38.51 9.60 36.56
N ILE A 807 37.43 10.16 36.02
CA ILE A 807 36.43 10.93 36.76
C ILE A 807 35.21 10.01 36.95
N GLU A 808 35.19 9.26 38.06
CA GLU A 808 34.06 8.37 38.40
C GLU A 808 32.78 9.19 38.65
N SER A 809 31.78 9.04 37.78
CA SER A 809 30.40 9.44 38.04
C SER A 809 29.40 8.47 37.41
N SER A 810 28.17 8.45 37.93
CA SER A 810 27.09 7.53 37.51
C SER A 810 26.59 7.77 36.08
N ASN A 811 26.80 8.96 35.51
CA ASN A 811 26.36 9.33 34.17
C ASN A 811 27.53 9.74 33.27
N LYS A 812 27.63 9.15 32.06
CA LYS A 812 28.67 9.42 31.06
C LYS A 812 28.75 10.90 30.67
N LEU A 813 27.61 11.56 30.54
CA LEU A 813 27.54 12.97 30.10
C LEU A 813 28.06 13.92 31.20
N GLU A 814 27.76 13.64 32.46
CA GLU A 814 28.32 14.38 33.60
C GLU A 814 29.84 14.18 33.73
N SER A 815 30.35 12.97 33.47
CA SER A 815 31.80 12.71 33.45
C SER A 815 32.49 13.56 32.38
N PHE A 816 31.92 13.59 31.17
CA PHE A 816 32.42 14.40 30.05
C PHE A 816 32.40 15.89 30.37
N GLN A 817 31.29 16.40 30.91
CA GLN A 817 31.15 17.79 31.36
C GLN A 817 32.23 18.16 32.37
N LYS A 818 32.41 17.36 33.43
CA LYS A 818 33.46 17.59 34.44
C LYS A 818 34.85 17.59 33.79
N THR A 819 35.15 16.63 32.92
CA THR A 819 36.45 16.52 32.23
C THR A 819 36.76 17.81 31.47
N VAL A 820 35.81 18.33 30.70
CA VAL A 820 36.03 19.54 29.90
C VAL A 820 36.10 20.79 30.77
N SER A 821 35.24 20.89 31.79
CA SER A 821 35.34 21.99 32.77
C SER A 821 36.71 22.03 33.46
N TYR A 822 37.30 20.87 33.79
CA TYR A 822 38.66 20.79 34.33
C TYR A 822 39.74 21.24 33.33
N LEU A 823 39.51 21.07 32.03
CA LEU A 823 40.43 21.52 30.97
C LEU A 823 40.32 23.03 30.71
N GLU A 824 39.15 23.64 30.89
CA GLU A 824 38.92 25.07 30.65
C GLU A 824 39.28 25.95 31.84
N PHE A 825 39.06 25.49 33.08
CA PHE A 825 39.34 26.26 34.30
C PHE A 825 40.71 25.90 34.90
N ASP A 826 41.73 26.69 34.56
CA ASP A 826 43.11 26.60 35.11
C ASP A 826 43.19 26.63 36.66
N GLN A 827 42.15 27.09 37.36
CA GLN A 827 42.13 27.20 38.84
C GLN A 827 41.84 25.89 39.58
N LEU A 828 41.33 24.85 38.92
CA LEU A 828 41.13 23.51 39.53
C LEU A 828 42.29 22.53 39.22
N LEU A 829 43.27 22.98 38.43
CA LEU A 829 44.44 22.21 37.96
C LEU A 829 45.53 21.99 39.04
N GLN A 830 45.16 21.92 40.33
CA GLN A 830 46.05 21.31 41.33
C GLN A 830 46.21 19.79 41.13
N ASN A 831 45.36 19.16 40.31
CA ASN A 831 45.52 17.77 39.87
C ASN A 831 46.17 17.70 38.47
N HIS A 832 47.49 17.93 38.38
CA HIS A 832 48.32 17.67 37.19
C HIS A 832 48.19 16.25 36.59
N GLN A 833 47.56 15.32 37.30
CA GLN A 833 47.45 13.92 36.92
C GLN A 833 46.51 13.68 35.74
N LEU A 834 45.38 14.41 35.63
CA LEU A 834 44.35 14.16 34.60
C LEU A 834 44.86 14.41 33.17
N LEU A 835 45.47 15.58 32.94
CA LEU A 835 46.07 15.92 31.64
C LEU A 835 47.25 15.00 31.30
N GLN A 836 48.07 14.62 32.30
CA GLN A 836 49.16 13.65 32.11
C GLN A 836 48.65 12.28 31.66
N PHE A 837 47.49 11.81 32.16
CA PHE A 837 46.86 10.57 31.69
C PHE A 837 46.40 10.66 30.23
N GLY A 838 45.80 11.80 29.84
CA GLY A 838 45.45 12.08 28.45
C GLY A 838 46.67 12.03 27.53
N ILE A 839 47.77 12.67 27.93
CA ILE A 839 49.01 12.74 27.16
C ILE A 839 49.69 11.37 27.04
N LYS A 840 49.78 10.58 28.13
CA LYS A 840 50.30 9.20 28.06
C LYS A 840 49.52 8.32 27.08
N THR A 841 48.21 8.54 26.99
CA THR A 841 47.36 7.81 26.03
C THR A 841 47.64 8.26 24.60
N LEU A 842 47.86 9.56 24.37
CA LEU A 842 48.30 10.09 23.08
C LEU A 842 49.66 9.53 22.67
N GLU A 843 50.65 9.50 23.57
CA GLU A 843 51.97 8.92 23.30
C GLU A 843 51.88 7.46 22.87
N LYS A 844 51.02 6.67 23.54
CA LYS A 844 50.74 5.28 23.18
C LYS A 844 50.04 5.15 21.83
N HIS A 845 49.13 6.06 21.49
CA HIS A 845 48.42 6.04 20.21
C HIS A 845 49.31 6.47 19.03
N LEU A 846 50.23 7.40 19.26
CA LEU A 846 51.13 7.96 18.26
C LEU A 846 52.47 7.19 18.15
N ASN A 847 52.74 6.27 19.07
CA ASN A 847 54.03 5.56 19.21
C ASN A 847 55.25 6.52 19.28
N MET A 848 55.08 7.69 19.87
CA MET A 848 56.12 8.72 19.99
C MET A 848 56.01 9.47 21.34
N PRO A 849 57.13 9.83 22.00
CA PRO A 849 57.10 10.62 23.22
C PRO A 849 56.72 12.09 22.95
N ILE A 850 55.80 12.64 23.75
CA ILE A 850 55.39 14.05 23.67
C ILE A 850 56.24 14.83 24.68
N ASN A 851 57.34 15.43 24.20
CA ASN A 851 58.27 16.16 25.06
C ASN A 851 57.60 17.37 25.72
N SER A 852 57.87 17.55 27.02
CA SER A 852 57.60 18.80 27.74
C SER A 852 58.63 19.85 27.33
N PHE A 853 58.19 21.04 26.95
CA PHE A 853 59.05 22.19 26.71
C PHE A 853 58.84 23.25 27.79
N SER A 854 59.92 23.86 28.27
CA SER A 854 59.81 24.99 29.18
C SER A 854 59.54 26.25 28.38
N LEU A 855 58.41 26.93 28.61
CA LEU A 855 58.11 28.25 28.04
C LEU A 855 59.23 29.28 28.33
N ASN A 856 60.01 29.08 29.40
CA ASN A 856 61.14 29.96 29.76
C ASN A 856 62.30 29.91 28.75
N SER A 857 62.45 28.85 27.96
CA SER A 857 63.54 28.77 26.96
C SER A 857 63.26 29.53 25.67
N LEU A 858 62.01 29.95 25.42
CA LEU A 858 61.61 30.73 24.24
C LEU A 858 61.72 32.25 24.48
N VAL A 859 61.70 32.69 25.74
CA VAL A 859 61.81 34.12 26.11
C VAL A 859 63.29 34.55 26.27
N SER A 860 64.22 33.61 26.48
CA SER A 860 65.63 33.91 26.80
C SER A 860 66.56 34.13 25.59
N SER A 861 66.07 34.16 24.35
CA SER A 861 66.91 34.33 23.15
C SER A 861 66.92 35.73 22.54
N ASN A 862 66.66 36.78 23.33
CA ASN A 862 66.60 38.17 22.84
C ASN A 862 67.49 39.18 23.61
N HIS A 863 68.66 38.77 24.11
CA HIS A 863 69.74 39.70 24.45
C HIS A 863 71.11 39.00 24.46
N ARG A 864 71.86 39.15 23.36
CA ARG A 864 73.32 39.38 23.27
C ARG A 864 73.86 38.93 21.91
N GLY A 865 74.01 39.89 21.02
CA GLY A 865 74.85 39.81 19.84
C GLY A 865 75.44 41.20 19.64
N GLU A 866 76.40 41.56 20.49
CA GLU A 866 77.26 42.73 20.25
C GLU A 866 78.04 42.49 18.95
N LEU A 867 77.89 43.43 18.02
CA LEU A 867 78.76 43.59 16.87
C LEU A 867 80.16 43.96 17.36
N SER A 868 81.11 43.03 17.31
CA SER A 868 82.53 43.35 17.28
C SER A 868 83.00 43.39 15.83
N ASN A 869 83.33 44.60 15.37
CA ASN A 869 84.21 44.84 14.23
C ASN A 869 85.54 44.08 14.44
N GLU A 870 86.05 43.41 13.41
CA GLU A 870 87.42 43.55 12.89
C GLU A 870 87.70 42.56 11.74
N TYR A 871 88.08 43.14 10.60
CA TYR A 871 88.72 42.62 9.37
C TYR A 871 88.00 41.60 8.47
#